data_AF-A0A653U504-F1
#
_entry.id   AF-A0A653U504-F1
#
_cell.length_a   1.000
_cell.length_b   1.000
_cell.length_c   1.000
_cell.angle_alpha   90.00
_cell.angle_beta   90.00
_cell.angle_gamma   90.00
#
_symmetry.space_group_name_H-M   'P 1'
#
loop_
_entity.id
_entity.type
_entity.pdbx_description
1 polymer ?
#
loop_
_entity_poly.entity_id
_entity_poly.type
_entity_poly.pdbx_seq_one_letter_code
_entity_poly.pdbx_strand_id
1 'polypeptide(L)'
;MRKIIISIMLAGFTMPTAAQDNVRLIKDYLYKNNTKEFKKRDLTDFRINMVDESKSLKGTVVKFQQTYKGIPIYASSGSVLVKNEKIVYLTENFVKNYNYASKSTPSITAESALGKIADELKNPEINKRKIVDRSSISSHKADIDNNATYQLCYVNDDGNLKLAYNFLVPEIKKSNSWVALVNADTGEIINIRNSALSCSFDTDINTHDESMHYEKNSVVTEVTAPNALIHNNQKSKQTAPLLAPDNASYKVFALPLEAPSFGQRTVKTNPWILSVSPEGWHYDGVDHHTVTKGNNADVVYPFFFNSDGVDVYADGGASRNFDFPFDPALLPKQNVLPALTNVFYLANKLHDTFYLFGFTETAKNFQQAHFITGAPDGIDDAIRIYIQSDTGINNATYMPFYDGFSPVITTHLWQNNKMVKYNSPIHAVNRKPSAGRTAGFGKSLTDIGVTGDIMLSPILNGCTPMPAGSLNGKIALIERSYCQYATPVRNAKDAGAIAVVIYNDPANGDNLELMKEYATQIDIPAILITNIEGEFIKSQLATNANVNITMKRGDITLDSTLDNGVITHEFGHGVSTRLTGTDGSDDCLVTSVSKEQMGEGWSDFFALMLTNQPGNNASVPRGMGSYVLDESTTGKGIRLVKYSPDFAINDYTYGDTNGMERDGLFGKVTLVHDIGFVWGTMLWDLNWEYVAKYGYASDVTTNPNSGSAKVLHIVMDGLKLQQCNPSFVDARNAILAADMATTGGADKCMIWKTFAKRGLGINATSGLYNNINDQTENFEIPAECNSLATNEVSAKEKLAIFPNPAGNEFFIRFPKQTTEKVNIEIYDITGRLVYNESGVNTNSTKSVSTKSISNGVYIVKVNGIEYNESLKLIIKK
;
A
#
# COMPACT_ATOMS: atom_id res chain seq x y z
N MET A 1 -11.92 -62.20 -45.75
CA MET A 1 -11.93 -60.76 -46.09
C MET A 1 -12.62 -59.97 -44.98
N ARG A 2 -11.85 -59.33 -44.10
CA ARG A 2 -12.29 -58.23 -43.24
C ARG A 2 -11.06 -57.32 -43.05
N LYS A 3 -11.12 -56.13 -43.65
CA LYS A 3 -10.13 -55.07 -43.48
C LYS A 3 -10.31 -54.46 -42.09
N ILE A 4 -9.28 -54.50 -41.27
CA ILE A 4 -9.20 -53.71 -40.03
C ILE A 4 -8.43 -52.44 -40.40
N ILE A 5 -9.12 -51.30 -40.35
CA ILE A 5 -8.53 -49.97 -40.48
C ILE A 5 -8.01 -49.60 -39.10
N ILE A 6 -6.69 -49.47 -38.96
CA ILE A 6 -6.05 -48.89 -37.78
C ILE A 6 -5.91 -47.40 -38.06
N SER A 7 -6.76 -46.59 -37.42
CA SER A 7 -6.59 -45.13 -37.38
C SER A 7 -5.54 -44.78 -36.34
N ILE A 8 -4.39 -44.29 -36.80
CA ILE A 8 -3.37 -43.67 -35.94
C ILE A 8 -3.85 -42.26 -35.63
N MET A 9 -4.35 -42.02 -34.41
CA MET A 9 -4.56 -40.68 -33.87
C MET A 9 -3.21 -40.14 -33.40
N LEU A 10 -2.58 -39.30 -34.22
CA LEU A 10 -1.47 -38.44 -33.81
C LEU A 10 -2.09 -37.26 -33.05
N ALA A 11 -2.05 -37.29 -31.71
CA ALA A 11 -2.35 -36.14 -30.88
C ALA A 11 -1.16 -35.17 -30.95
N GLY A 12 -1.16 -34.30 -31.96
CA GLY A 12 -0.24 -33.16 -32.02
C GLY A 12 -0.67 -32.12 -30.99
N PHE A 13 0.12 -31.96 -29.93
CA PHE A 13 0.09 -30.75 -29.12
C PHE A 13 0.42 -29.56 -30.04
N THR A 14 -0.58 -28.79 -30.41
CA THR A 14 -0.37 -27.49 -31.06
C THR A 14 -0.02 -26.51 -29.96
N MET A 15 1.27 -26.17 -29.84
CA MET A 15 1.63 -24.97 -29.09
C MET A 15 1.00 -23.75 -29.78
N PRO A 16 0.47 -22.76 -29.03
CA PRO A 16 -0.04 -21.55 -29.62
C PRO A 16 1.10 -20.83 -30.38
N THR A 17 0.87 -20.57 -31.67
CA THR A 17 1.86 -20.00 -32.61
C THR A 17 2.49 -18.70 -32.10
N ALA A 18 1.73 -17.87 -31.38
CA ALA A 18 2.19 -16.60 -30.82
C ALA A 18 3.30 -16.74 -29.75
N ALA A 19 3.26 -17.79 -28.91
CA ALA A 19 4.31 -18.00 -27.91
C ALA A 19 5.64 -18.41 -28.56
N GLN A 20 5.58 -19.19 -29.63
CA GLN A 20 6.76 -19.63 -30.37
C GLN A 20 7.44 -18.46 -31.10
N ASP A 21 6.64 -17.50 -31.59
CA ASP A 21 7.13 -16.26 -32.20
C ASP A 21 7.79 -15.34 -31.17
N ASN A 22 7.19 -15.18 -29.97
CA ASN A 22 7.78 -14.37 -28.89
C ASN A 22 9.13 -14.92 -28.40
N VAL A 23 9.24 -16.24 -28.21
CA VAL A 23 10.53 -16.88 -27.83
C VAL A 23 11.60 -16.56 -28.87
N ARG A 24 11.27 -16.65 -30.15
CA ARG A 24 12.20 -16.34 -31.24
C ARG A 24 12.63 -14.88 -31.21
N LEU A 25 11.69 -13.94 -31.10
CA LEU A 25 11.99 -12.50 -31.06
C LEU A 25 12.93 -12.14 -29.90
N ILE A 26 12.65 -12.65 -28.71
CA ILE A 26 13.46 -12.39 -27.51
C ILE A 26 14.86 -12.99 -27.67
N LYS A 27 14.96 -14.26 -28.10
CA LYS A 27 16.27 -14.88 -28.35
C LYS A 27 17.06 -14.08 -29.37
N ASP A 28 16.48 -13.73 -30.51
CA ASP A 28 17.15 -12.96 -31.56
C ASP A 28 17.64 -11.59 -31.05
N TYR A 29 16.87 -10.92 -30.19
CA TYR A 29 17.26 -9.66 -29.58
C TYR A 29 18.41 -9.82 -28.58
N LEU A 30 18.31 -10.78 -27.65
CA LEU A 30 19.38 -11.08 -26.70
C LEU A 30 20.67 -11.50 -27.42
N TYR A 31 20.56 -12.27 -28.51
CA TYR A 31 21.72 -12.65 -29.32
C TYR A 31 22.38 -11.45 -30.00
N LYS A 32 21.59 -10.55 -30.60
CA LYS A 32 22.13 -9.39 -31.33
C LYS A 32 22.73 -8.34 -30.41
N ASN A 33 22.10 -8.07 -29.27
CA ASN A 33 22.44 -6.92 -28.44
C ASN A 33 23.32 -7.28 -27.23
N ASN A 34 23.17 -8.48 -26.65
CA ASN A 34 23.77 -8.80 -25.34
C ASN A 34 24.75 -9.99 -25.38
N THR A 35 25.12 -10.51 -26.57
CA THR A 35 26.01 -11.69 -26.69
C THR A 35 27.38 -11.53 -26.02
N LYS A 36 27.86 -10.30 -25.87
CA LYS A 36 29.15 -10.03 -25.20
C LYS A 36 29.05 -10.11 -23.68
N GLU A 37 27.86 -10.02 -23.10
CA GLU A 37 27.64 -10.05 -21.65
C GLU A 37 27.57 -11.48 -21.11
N PHE A 38 26.92 -12.38 -21.86
CA PHE A 38 26.77 -13.79 -21.47
C PHE A 38 28.07 -14.56 -21.70
N LYS A 39 28.74 -14.96 -20.62
CA LYS A 39 29.98 -15.76 -20.67
C LYS A 39 29.72 -17.25 -20.93
N LYS A 40 28.46 -17.70 -20.80
CA LYS A 40 28.02 -19.09 -20.97
C LYS A 40 26.74 -19.10 -21.82
N ARG A 41 26.65 -19.99 -22.82
CA ARG A 41 25.56 -20.00 -23.82
C ARG A 41 24.22 -20.49 -23.25
N ASP A 42 24.27 -21.41 -22.30
CA ASP A 42 23.13 -22.02 -21.60
C ASP A 42 22.44 -21.08 -20.60
N LEU A 43 22.98 -19.88 -20.38
CA LEU A 43 22.34 -18.81 -19.61
C LEU A 43 21.41 -17.91 -20.45
N THR A 44 21.25 -18.20 -21.73
CA THR A 44 20.29 -17.48 -22.60
C THR A 44 18.94 -18.18 -22.71
N ASP A 45 18.79 -19.34 -22.07
CA ASP A 45 17.53 -20.09 -22.07
C ASP A 45 16.55 -19.51 -21.06
N PHE A 46 15.27 -19.47 -21.44
CA PHE A 46 14.19 -18.96 -20.62
C PHE A 46 12.87 -19.64 -20.97
N ARG A 47 11.88 -19.50 -20.09
CA ARG A 47 10.47 -19.83 -20.35
C ARG A 47 9.65 -18.55 -20.31
N ILE A 48 8.56 -18.50 -21.09
CA ILE A 48 7.58 -17.43 -20.99
C ILE A 48 6.60 -17.76 -19.86
N ASN A 49 6.36 -16.81 -18.97
CA ASN A 49 5.49 -16.96 -17.80
C ASN A 49 4.19 -16.18 -17.93
N MET A 50 4.20 -15.10 -18.72
CA MET A 50 3.05 -14.21 -18.92
C MET A 50 3.10 -13.63 -20.33
N VAL A 51 1.94 -13.54 -20.97
CA VAL A 51 1.72 -12.79 -22.22
C VAL A 51 0.47 -11.97 -22.02
N ASP A 52 0.63 -10.64 -22.01
CA ASP A 52 -0.45 -9.68 -21.78
C ASP A 52 -0.60 -8.76 -23.00
N GLU A 53 -1.74 -8.83 -23.68
CA GLU A 53 -2.09 -7.91 -24.77
C GLU A 53 -2.54 -6.56 -24.20
N SER A 54 -1.57 -5.77 -23.79
CA SER A 54 -1.80 -4.52 -23.08
C SER A 54 -2.43 -3.45 -24.00
N LYS A 55 -3.69 -3.13 -23.71
CA LYS A 55 -4.46 -2.08 -24.40
C LYS A 55 -3.83 -0.69 -24.23
N SER A 56 -3.34 -0.37 -23.03
CA SER A 56 -2.71 0.92 -22.72
C SER A 56 -1.42 1.08 -23.51
N LEU A 57 -0.52 0.10 -23.41
CA LEU A 57 0.77 0.09 -24.09
C LEU A 57 0.65 -0.11 -25.60
N LYS A 58 -0.52 -0.49 -26.15
CA LYS A 58 -0.74 -0.77 -27.58
C LYS A 58 0.28 -1.80 -28.10
N GLY A 59 0.45 -2.89 -27.36
CA GLY A 59 1.40 -3.94 -27.65
C GLY A 59 1.32 -5.07 -26.64
N THR A 60 2.14 -6.09 -26.87
CA THR A 60 2.16 -7.30 -26.05
C THR A 60 3.29 -7.20 -25.03
N VAL A 61 2.96 -7.23 -23.74
CA VAL A 61 3.92 -7.38 -22.66
C VAL A 61 4.17 -8.86 -22.45
N VAL A 62 5.44 -9.28 -22.47
CA VAL A 62 5.83 -10.66 -22.21
C VAL A 62 6.80 -10.68 -21.04
N LYS A 63 6.46 -11.46 -20.01
CA LYS A 63 7.36 -11.76 -18.89
C LYS A 63 7.96 -13.14 -19.06
N PHE A 64 9.25 -13.27 -18.80
CA PHE A 64 9.97 -14.52 -19.01
C PHE A 64 11.01 -14.77 -17.91
N GLN A 65 11.11 -16.02 -17.46
CA GLN A 65 12.03 -16.45 -16.41
C GLN A 65 13.25 -17.14 -17.01
N GLN A 66 14.46 -16.75 -16.59
CA GLN A 66 15.68 -17.44 -16.97
C GLN A 66 15.65 -18.89 -16.47
N THR A 67 16.14 -19.81 -17.29
CA THR A 67 16.28 -21.22 -16.93
C THR A 67 17.69 -21.70 -17.18
N TYR A 68 18.15 -22.65 -16.36
CA TYR A 68 19.35 -23.43 -16.62
C TYR A 68 18.95 -24.90 -16.67
N LYS A 69 19.19 -25.55 -17.82
CA LYS A 69 18.75 -26.94 -18.10
C LYS A 69 17.25 -27.17 -17.90
N GLY A 70 16.43 -26.17 -18.21
CA GLY A 70 14.97 -26.22 -18.05
C GLY A 70 14.45 -25.98 -16.63
N ILE A 71 15.34 -25.81 -15.63
CA ILE A 71 14.98 -25.47 -14.25
C ILE A 71 15.09 -23.94 -14.08
N PRO A 72 14.10 -23.26 -13.48
CA PRO A 72 14.13 -21.81 -13.32
C PRO A 72 15.29 -21.36 -12.42
N ILE A 73 15.90 -20.22 -12.75
CA ILE A 73 16.84 -19.54 -11.86
C ILE A 73 16.07 -18.55 -10.99
N TYR A 74 16.19 -18.66 -9.67
CA TYR A 74 15.49 -17.82 -8.70
C TYR A 74 15.80 -16.32 -8.90
N ALA A 75 14.77 -15.47 -8.81
CA ALA A 75 14.86 -14.01 -8.94
C ALA A 75 15.54 -13.49 -10.23
N SER A 76 15.57 -14.30 -11.30
CA SER A 76 16.22 -13.98 -12.56
C SER A 76 15.25 -14.04 -13.75
N SER A 77 14.78 -12.88 -14.20
CA SER A 77 13.73 -12.75 -15.19
C SER A 77 13.87 -11.49 -16.07
N GLY A 78 12.98 -11.37 -17.04
CA GLY A 78 12.90 -10.21 -17.90
C GLY A 78 11.48 -9.86 -18.32
N SER A 79 11.33 -8.62 -18.75
CA SER A 79 10.11 -8.00 -19.26
C SER A 79 10.40 -7.45 -20.65
N VAL A 80 9.53 -7.71 -21.61
CA VAL A 80 9.64 -7.16 -22.97
C VAL A 80 8.31 -6.61 -23.44
N LEU A 81 8.37 -5.51 -24.18
CA LEU A 81 7.24 -4.96 -24.92
C LEU A 81 7.44 -5.21 -26.41
N VAL A 82 6.51 -5.95 -27.01
CA VAL A 82 6.47 -6.27 -28.43
C VAL A 82 5.40 -5.42 -29.11
N LYS A 83 5.77 -4.76 -30.21
CA LYS A 83 4.86 -4.01 -31.08
C LYS A 83 5.15 -4.31 -32.53
N ASN A 84 4.12 -4.64 -33.31
CA ASN A 84 4.26 -4.93 -34.74
C ASN A 84 5.41 -5.93 -35.00
N GLU A 85 5.44 -7.02 -34.23
CA GLU A 85 6.46 -8.08 -34.30
C GLU A 85 7.90 -7.61 -34.02
N LYS A 86 8.08 -6.47 -33.34
CA LYS A 86 9.39 -5.93 -32.95
C LYS A 86 9.44 -5.64 -31.46
N ILE A 87 10.59 -5.91 -30.87
CA ILE A 87 10.88 -5.52 -29.49
C ILE A 87 11.17 -4.02 -29.46
N VAL A 88 10.34 -3.27 -28.73
CA VAL A 88 10.48 -1.82 -28.55
C VAL A 88 11.07 -1.44 -27.19
N TYR A 89 10.99 -2.36 -26.23
CA TYR A 89 11.58 -2.22 -24.90
C TYR A 89 11.88 -3.61 -24.34
N LEU A 90 13.04 -3.80 -23.72
CA LEU A 90 13.42 -5.04 -23.02
C LEU A 90 14.27 -4.67 -21.81
N THR A 91 13.97 -5.29 -20.68
CA THR A 91 14.77 -5.23 -19.46
C THR A 91 14.85 -6.62 -18.85
N GLU A 92 15.98 -6.96 -18.25
CA GLU A 92 16.21 -8.27 -17.64
C GLU A 92 17.38 -8.21 -16.66
N ASN A 93 17.33 -9.08 -15.65
CA ASN A 93 18.38 -9.21 -14.64
C ASN A 93 19.06 -10.60 -14.70
N PHE A 94 19.21 -11.17 -15.89
CA PHE A 94 19.70 -12.54 -16.04
C PHE A 94 21.10 -12.73 -15.45
N VAL A 95 21.31 -13.88 -14.85
CA VAL A 95 22.65 -14.36 -14.50
C VAL A 95 23.47 -14.51 -15.77
N LYS A 96 24.58 -13.79 -15.88
CA LYS A 96 25.42 -13.74 -17.09
C LYS A 96 26.61 -14.71 -17.07
N ASN A 97 26.97 -15.20 -15.89
CA ASN A 97 28.10 -16.12 -15.69
C ASN A 97 27.91 -16.95 -14.42
N TYR A 98 28.60 -18.08 -14.34
CA TYR A 98 28.77 -18.86 -13.11
C TYR A 98 30.15 -19.52 -13.06
N ASN A 99 30.66 -19.72 -11.85
CA ASN A 99 31.91 -20.43 -11.56
C ASN A 99 31.68 -21.95 -11.57
N TYR A 100 30.64 -22.38 -10.86
CA TYR A 100 30.20 -23.77 -10.78
C TYR A 100 28.67 -23.84 -10.85
N ALA A 101 28.14 -24.96 -11.34
CA ALA A 101 26.72 -25.26 -11.34
C ALA A 101 26.49 -26.70 -10.85
N SER A 102 25.64 -26.88 -9.84
CA SER A 102 25.32 -28.20 -9.30
C SER A 102 24.51 -29.04 -10.28
N LYS A 103 24.40 -30.35 -9.99
CA LYS A 103 23.57 -31.26 -10.78
C LYS A 103 22.09 -30.84 -10.72
N SER A 104 21.33 -31.23 -11.74
CA SER A 104 19.90 -30.89 -11.89
C SER A 104 18.97 -31.87 -11.18
N THR A 105 19.51 -32.83 -10.43
CA THR A 105 18.76 -33.83 -9.67
C THR A 105 19.06 -33.69 -8.18
N PRO A 106 18.04 -33.52 -7.32
CA PRO A 106 18.24 -33.43 -5.88
C PRO A 106 18.94 -34.66 -5.29
N SER A 107 19.79 -34.46 -4.29
CA SER A 107 20.37 -35.55 -3.48
C SER A 107 19.54 -35.86 -2.23
N ILE A 108 18.78 -34.88 -1.73
CA ILE A 108 17.86 -35.05 -0.60
C ILE A 108 16.41 -34.94 -1.06
N THR A 109 15.48 -35.48 -0.27
CA THR A 109 14.04 -35.36 -0.55
C THR A 109 13.48 -34.02 -0.06
N ALA A 110 12.31 -33.63 -0.58
CA ALA A 110 11.59 -32.44 -0.14
C ALA A 110 11.20 -32.51 1.35
N GLU A 111 10.87 -33.70 1.85
CA GLU A 111 10.57 -33.94 3.27
C GLU A 111 11.78 -33.63 4.15
N SER A 112 12.98 -34.06 3.74
CA SER A 112 14.20 -33.77 4.47
C SER A 112 14.53 -32.28 4.47
N ALA A 113 14.27 -31.58 3.36
CA ALA A 113 14.45 -30.14 3.26
C ALA A 113 13.43 -29.36 4.11
N LEU A 114 12.16 -29.78 4.15
CA LEU A 114 11.15 -29.20 5.03
C LEU A 114 11.51 -29.37 6.51
N GLY A 115 12.11 -30.52 6.87
CA GLY A 115 12.68 -30.76 8.19
C GLY A 115 13.67 -29.68 8.62
N LYS A 116 14.55 -29.26 7.71
CA LYS A 116 15.53 -28.19 7.97
C LYS A 116 14.86 -26.85 8.21
N ILE A 117 13.81 -26.53 7.45
CA ILE A 117 13.01 -25.32 7.65
C ILE A 117 12.33 -25.33 9.03
N ALA A 118 11.75 -26.47 9.43
CA ALA A 118 11.11 -26.62 10.73
C ALA A 118 12.09 -26.44 11.90
N ASP A 119 13.32 -26.97 11.76
CA ASP A 119 14.39 -26.82 12.74
C ASP A 119 14.84 -25.35 12.86
N GLU A 120 15.07 -24.68 11.73
CA GLU A 120 15.51 -23.27 11.67
C GLU A 120 14.47 -22.33 12.28
N LEU A 121 13.20 -22.52 11.92
CA LEU A 121 12.09 -21.72 12.45
C LEU A 121 11.65 -22.16 13.87
N LYS A 122 12.31 -23.17 14.44
CA LYS A 122 11.96 -23.77 15.75
C LYS A 122 10.48 -24.12 15.86
N ASN A 123 9.88 -24.59 14.76
CA ASN A 123 8.46 -24.92 14.68
C ASN A 123 8.26 -26.35 14.14
N PRO A 124 8.14 -27.35 15.04
CA PRO A 124 7.99 -28.75 14.63
C PRO A 124 6.65 -29.04 13.94
N GLU A 125 5.63 -28.17 14.05
CA GLU A 125 4.36 -28.35 13.36
C GLU A 125 4.50 -28.25 11.84
N ILE A 126 5.54 -27.55 11.35
CA ILE A 126 5.85 -27.47 9.91
C ILE A 126 6.08 -28.87 9.32
N ASN A 127 6.68 -29.80 10.07
CA ASN A 127 6.93 -31.16 9.62
C ASN A 127 5.67 -32.00 9.41
N LYS A 128 4.53 -31.57 9.96
CA LYS A 128 3.24 -32.28 9.81
C LYS A 128 2.49 -31.86 8.55
N ARG A 129 2.98 -30.83 7.85
CA ARG A 129 2.31 -30.29 6.66
C ARG A 129 2.46 -31.24 5.49
N LYS A 130 1.40 -31.32 4.69
CA LYS A 130 1.47 -32.01 3.41
C LYS A 130 2.34 -31.20 2.45
N ILE A 131 3.30 -31.88 1.82
CA ILE A 131 4.18 -31.29 0.82
C ILE A 131 3.52 -31.40 -0.56
N VAL A 132 3.53 -30.30 -1.31
CA VAL A 132 2.98 -30.25 -2.67
C VAL A 132 4.01 -29.67 -3.63
N ASP A 133 4.35 -30.42 -4.68
CA ASP A 133 5.15 -29.91 -5.79
C ASP A 133 4.28 -28.98 -6.65
N ARG A 134 4.69 -27.71 -6.76
CA ARG A 134 3.96 -26.68 -7.51
C ARG A 134 3.83 -27.01 -9.00
N SER A 135 4.75 -27.76 -9.59
CA SER A 135 4.65 -28.19 -10.98
C SER A 135 3.53 -29.22 -11.23
N SER A 136 3.04 -29.89 -10.17
CA SER A 136 2.01 -30.92 -10.25
C SER A 136 0.58 -30.39 -10.05
N ILE A 137 0.44 -29.10 -9.72
CA ILE A 137 -0.85 -28.49 -9.39
C ILE A 137 -1.57 -28.14 -10.69
N SER A 138 -2.48 -29.02 -11.10
CA SER A 138 -3.31 -28.86 -12.31
C SER A 138 -4.71 -28.29 -12.03
N SER A 139 -5.05 -28.01 -10.76
CA SER A 139 -6.30 -27.37 -10.37
C SER A 139 -6.20 -26.70 -8.99
N HIS A 140 -6.50 -25.40 -8.96
CA HIS A 140 -6.35 -24.40 -7.90
C HIS A 140 -7.24 -24.64 -6.66
N LYS A 141 -6.99 -25.73 -5.91
CA LYS A 141 -7.75 -26.05 -4.69
C LYS A 141 -6.88 -26.58 -3.55
N ALA A 142 -5.59 -26.26 -3.53
CA ALA A 142 -4.79 -26.59 -2.36
C ALA A 142 -5.28 -25.73 -1.18
N ASP A 143 -5.67 -26.38 -0.10
CA ASP A 143 -5.89 -25.75 1.20
C ASP A 143 -4.53 -25.23 1.71
N ILE A 144 -4.13 -24.04 1.24
CA ILE A 144 -2.78 -23.47 1.43
C ILE A 144 -2.47 -23.36 2.91
N ASP A 145 -3.48 -23.06 3.71
CA ASP A 145 -3.43 -22.85 5.16
C ASP A 145 -2.67 -23.96 5.90
N ASN A 146 -2.65 -25.20 5.37
CA ASN A 146 -2.04 -26.37 6.01
C ASN A 146 -0.93 -27.06 5.18
N ASN A 147 -0.63 -26.58 3.97
CA ASN A 147 0.33 -27.23 3.08
C ASN A 147 1.67 -26.49 3.04
N ALA A 148 2.75 -27.21 2.77
CA ALA A 148 4.03 -26.63 2.35
C ALA A 148 4.17 -26.90 0.85
N THR A 149 4.39 -25.86 0.05
CA THR A 149 4.55 -26.04 -1.41
C THR A 149 5.99 -25.79 -1.82
N TYR A 150 6.48 -26.47 -2.85
CA TYR A 150 7.83 -26.26 -3.34
C TYR A 150 7.94 -26.32 -4.85
N GLN A 151 9.01 -25.71 -5.39
CA GLN A 151 9.49 -25.98 -6.74
C GLN A 151 11.02 -26.09 -6.71
N LEU A 152 11.61 -26.85 -7.63
CA LEU A 152 13.06 -26.82 -7.83
C LEU A 152 13.46 -25.56 -8.59
N CYS A 153 14.54 -24.93 -8.15
CA CYS A 153 15.16 -23.79 -8.82
C CYS A 153 16.68 -23.82 -8.67
N TYR A 154 17.39 -23.10 -9.53
CA TYR A 154 18.79 -22.76 -9.31
C TYR A 154 18.87 -21.40 -8.62
N VAL A 155 19.68 -21.30 -7.57
CA VAL A 155 19.98 -20.05 -6.87
C VAL A 155 21.41 -19.66 -7.22
N ASN A 156 21.60 -18.40 -7.63
CA ASN A 156 22.94 -17.85 -7.83
C ASN A 156 23.48 -17.36 -6.49
N ASP A 157 24.44 -18.09 -5.94
CA ASP A 157 25.06 -17.83 -4.65
C ASP A 157 26.57 -17.62 -4.83
N ASP A 158 27.00 -16.36 -4.76
CA ASP A 158 28.38 -15.91 -5.04
C ASP A 158 28.94 -16.44 -6.37
N GLY A 159 28.12 -16.37 -7.42
CA GLY A 159 28.48 -16.84 -8.76
C GLY A 159 28.42 -18.36 -8.91
N ASN A 160 27.87 -19.10 -7.94
CA ASN A 160 27.65 -20.54 -8.05
C ASN A 160 26.15 -20.83 -8.19
N LEU A 161 25.77 -21.58 -9.22
CA LEU A 161 24.40 -22.02 -9.40
C LEU A 161 24.15 -23.28 -8.58
N LYS A 162 23.48 -23.14 -7.44
CA LYS A 162 23.09 -24.23 -6.55
C LYS A 162 21.64 -24.64 -6.81
N LEU A 163 21.39 -25.92 -7.07
CA LEU A 163 20.04 -26.46 -7.12
C LEU A 163 19.44 -26.40 -5.71
N ALA A 164 18.24 -25.85 -5.59
CA ALA A 164 17.56 -25.65 -4.33
C ALA A 164 16.06 -25.95 -4.44
N TYR A 165 15.49 -26.40 -3.33
CA TYR A 165 14.06 -26.36 -3.10
C TYR A 165 13.66 -24.93 -2.72
N ASN A 166 12.78 -24.32 -3.50
CA ASN A 166 12.11 -23.07 -3.15
C ASN A 166 10.76 -23.41 -2.52
N PHE A 167 10.74 -23.45 -1.19
CA PHE A 167 9.56 -23.69 -0.38
C PHE A 167 8.77 -22.41 -0.09
N LEU A 168 7.46 -22.55 -0.04
CA LEU A 168 6.51 -21.61 0.55
C LEU A 168 5.79 -22.32 1.69
N VAL A 169 5.90 -21.78 2.91
CA VAL A 169 5.37 -22.33 4.16
C VAL A 169 4.51 -21.28 4.87
N PRO A 170 3.20 -21.23 4.59
CA PRO A 170 2.27 -20.22 5.13
C PRO A 170 1.85 -20.53 6.57
N GLU A 171 2.06 -19.64 7.53
CA GLU A 171 1.53 -19.70 8.90
C GLU A 171 0.46 -18.63 9.09
N ILE A 172 -0.66 -18.78 8.39
CA ILE A 172 -1.74 -17.78 8.33
C ILE A 172 -2.25 -17.36 9.73
N LYS A 173 -2.36 -18.32 10.66
CA LYS A 173 -2.77 -18.04 12.05
C LYS A 173 -1.80 -17.15 12.83
N LYS A 174 -0.59 -16.95 12.33
CA LYS A 174 0.43 -16.07 12.89
C LYS A 174 0.72 -14.89 11.96
N SER A 175 -0.04 -14.74 10.87
CA SER A 175 0.19 -13.73 9.83
C SER A 175 1.62 -13.79 9.25
N ASN A 176 2.20 -14.99 9.19
CA ASN A 176 3.53 -15.22 8.63
C ASN A 176 3.43 -16.09 7.38
N SER A 177 4.35 -15.91 6.44
CA SER A 177 4.49 -16.79 5.28
C SER A 177 5.96 -16.93 4.93
N TRP A 178 6.55 -18.11 5.13
CA TRP A 178 7.99 -18.28 4.94
C TRP A 178 8.33 -18.72 3.53
N VAL A 179 9.27 -18.03 2.89
CA VAL A 179 9.94 -18.50 1.67
C VAL A 179 11.33 -18.97 2.05
N ALA A 180 11.64 -20.24 1.74
CA ALA A 180 12.90 -20.86 2.07
C ALA A 180 13.56 -21.49 0.84
N LEU A 181 14.82 -21.15 0.61
CA LEU A 181 15.70 -21.75 -0.39
C LEU A 181 16.60 -22.75 0.33
N VAL A 182 16.37 -24.04 0.11
CA VAL A 182 17.14 -25.12 0.75
C VAL A 182 17.96 -25.83 -0.31
N ASN A 183 19.28 -25.91 -0.13
CA ASN A 183 20.20 -26.60 -1.02
C ASN A 183 19.74 -28.06 -1.22
N ALA A 184 19.43 -28.43 -2.47
CA ALA A 184 18.86 -29.73 -2.81
C ALA A 184 19.88 -30.88 -2.74
N ASP A 185 21.16 -30.56 -2.55
CA ASP A 185 22.23 -31.54 -2.36
C ASP A 185 22.60 -31.74 -0.89
N THR A 186 22.67 -30.68 -0.09
CA THR A 186 23.18 -30.74 1.30
C THR A 186 22.10 -30.57 2.36
N GLY A 187 20.95 -29.97 2.04
CA GLY A 187 19.94 -29.55 3.01
C GLY A 187 20.28 -28.26 3.76
N GLU A 188 21.39 -27.60 3.41
CA GLU A 188 21.73 -26.28 3.94
C GLU A 188 20.69 -25.23 3.53
N ILE A 189 20.28 -24.38 4.47
CA ILE A 189 19.40 -23.25 4.18
C ILE A 189 20.25 -22.16 3.54
N ILE A 190 20.00 -21.90 2.26
CA ILE A 190 20.65 -20.82 1.50
C ILE A 190 20.03 -19.48 1.91
N ASN A 191 18.70 -19.45 2.04
CA ASN A 191 17.96 -18.28 2.48
C ASN A 191 16.64 -18.71 3.10
N ILE A 192 16.20 -18.01 4.14
CA ILE A 192 14.84 -18.10 4.66
C ILE A 192 14.39 -16.70 5.04
N ARG A 193 13.16 -16.34 4.65
CA ARG A 193 12.58 -15.03 4.98
C ARG A 193 11.08 -15.14 5.18
N ASN A 194 10.53 -14.22 5.98
CA ASN A 194 9.10 -13.99 5.99
C ASN A 194 8.75 -13.14 4.76
N SER A 195 7.87 -13.66 3.91
CA SER A 195 7.30 -13.01 2.73
C SER A 195 5.98 -12.30 3.03
N ALA A 196 5.41 -12.49 4.23
CA ALA A 196 4.31 -11.65 4.67
C ALA A 196 4.83 -10.22 4.83
N LEU A 197 4.29 -9.31 4.01
CA LEU A 197 4.57 -7.89 4.13
C LEU A 197 3.82 -7.39 5.36
N SER A 198 4.58 -6.87 6.31
CA SER A 198 4.09 -6.42 7.60
C SER A 198 4.25 -4.92 7.67
N CYS A 199 3.13 -4.23 7.68
CA CYS A 199 3.10 -2.79 7.83
C CYS A 199 3.04 -2.45 9.32
N SER A 200 4.00 -2.91 10.13
CA SER A 200 3.98 -2.63 11.57
C SER A 200 4.15 -1.13 11.80
N PHE A 201 3.06 -0.47 12.20
CA PHE A 201 2.99 0.96 12.42
C PHE A 201 3.13 1.25 13.91
N ASP A 202 4.18 0.69 14.51
CA ASP A 202 4.59 1.19 15.81
C ASP A 202 4.98 2.67 15.58
N THR A 203 4.45 3.58 16.38
CA THR A 203 4.84 5.01 16.29
C THR A 203 6.30 5.25 16.67
N ASP A 204 7.07 4.17 16.85
CA ASP A 204 8.47 4.10 17.14
C ASP A 204 9.22 3.62 15.89
N ILE A 205 10.10 4.48 15.39
CA ILE A 205 11.14 4.16 14.41
C ILE A 205 12.05 2.99 14.86
N ASN A 206 11.85 2.33 16.02
CA ASN A 206 12.81 1.37 16.58
C ASN A 206 12.23 0.24 17.46
N THR A 207 11.27 -0.54 16.97
CA THR A 207 10.91 -1.83 17.62
C THR A 207 10.62 -2.96 16.62
N HIS A 208 10.78 -4.18 17.12
CA HIS A 208 11.11 -5.40 16.41
C HIS A 208 9.90 -6.03 15.71
N ASP A 209 10.16 -6.52 14.50
CA ASP A 209 9.56 -7.73 13.97
C ASP A 209 9.94 -8.87 14.93
N GLU A 210 9.03 -9.20 15.85
CA GLU A 210 8.94 -10.48 16.55
C GLU A 210 7.67 -10.46 17.41
N SER A 211 6.65 -11.19 16.94
CA SER A 211 5.49 -11.72 17.68
C SER A 211 5.28 -11.14 19.10
N MET A 212 4.46 -10.10 19.22
CA MET A 212 3.94 -9.72 20.53
C MET A 212 2.92 -10.76 20.98
N HIS A 213 3.36 -11.67 21.86
CA HIS A 213 2.46 -12.52 22.64
C HIS A 213 1.57 -11.64 23.54
N TYR A 214 0.30 -11.48 23.15
CA TYR A 214 -0.72 -10.92 24.04
C TYR A 214 -1.19 -12.00 25.01
N GLU A 215 -1.01 -11.78 26.32
CA GLU A 215 -1.70 -12.57 27.33
C GLU A 215 -3.21 -12.26 27.31
N LYS A 216 -3.98 -13.32 27.09
CA LYS A 216 -5.42 -13.34 26.90
C LYS A 216 -6.17 -12.84 28.15
N ASN A 217 -6.48 -11.55 28.20
CA ASN A 217 -7.59 -11.04 29.01
C ASN A 217 -8.50 -10.19 28.13
N SER A 218 -9.45 -10.84 27.47
CA SER A 218 -10.63 -10.18 26.90
C SER A 218 -11.85 -10.74 27.62
N VAL A 219 -12.57 -9.85 28.29
CA VAL A 219 -13.91 -10.12 28.83
C VAL A 219 -14.79 -10.55 27.66
N VAL A 220 -15.39 -11.73 27.82
CA VAL A 220 -16.27 -12.38 26.84
C VAL A 220 -17.58 -11.60 26.76
N THR A 221 -17.88 -11.06 25.58
CA THR A 221 -19.25 -10.72 25.17
C THR A 221 -19.49 -11.36 23.81
N GLU A 222 -20.39 -12.34 23.79
CA GLU A 222 -20.79 -13.12 22.61
C GLU A 222 -21.31 -12.22 21.48
N VAL A 223 -20.87 -12.49 20.24
CA VAL A 223 -21.44 -11.86 19.04
C VAL A 223 -22.75 -12.56 18.72
N THR A 224 -23.84 -12.17 19.37
CA THR A 224 -25.19 -12.59 19.01
C THR A 224 -25.76 -11.65 17.94
N ALA A 225 -25.23 -11.73 16.72
CA ALA A 225 -25.80 -11.01 15.58
C ALA A 225 -26.70 -11.98 14.76
N PRO A 226 -28.01 -11.73 14.61
CA PRO A 226 -28.95 -12.63 13.95
C PRO A 226 -28.71 -12.85 12.43
N ASN A 227 -27.72 -12.18 11.83
CA ASN A 227 -27.43 -12.19 10.39
C ASN A 227 -26.01 -12.69 10.05
N ALA A 228 -25.41 -13.54 10.89
CA ALA A 228 -24.15 -14.23 10.59
C ALA A 228 -24.45 -15.66 10.09
N LEU A 229 -23.90 -16.05 8.93
CA LEU A 229 -24.09 -17.39 8.35
C LEU A 229 -22.81 -18.22 8.37
N ILE A 230 -22.98 -19.52 8.62
CA ILE A 230 -21.94 -20.57 8.61
C ILE A 230 -21.90 -21.21 7.20
N HIS A 231 -20.73 -21.29 6.56
CA HIS A 231 -20.62 -21.83 5.19
C HIS A 231 -19.63 -23.00 5.07
N ASN A 232 -20.05 -24.12 4.45
CA ASN A 232 -19.21 -25.29 4.16
C ASN A 232 -19.13 -25.50 2.64
N ASN A 233 -17.91 -25.47 2.06
CA ASN A 233 -17.69 -25.55 0.62
C ASN A 233 -17.16 -26.92 0.17
N GLN A 234 -17.99 -27.75 -0.48
CA GLN A 234 -17.52 -28.80 -1.41
C GLN A 234 -18.57 -29.13 -2.48
N LYS A 235 -18.50 -28.50 -3.67
CA LYS A 235 -19.12 -29.00 -4.91
C LYS A 235 -18.26 -28.68 -6.15
N SER A 236 -18.49 -29.42 -7.24
CA SER A 236 -17.75 -29.36 -8.51
C SER A 236 -18.57 -28.71 -9.65
N LYS A 237 -17.83 -28.10 -10.59
CA LYS A 237 -18.26 -27.23 -11.71
C LYS A 237 -19.28 -27.82 -12.69
N GLN A 238 -20.21 -26.98 -13.15
CA GLN A 238 -20.83 -27.03 -14.49
C GLN A 238 -20.61 -25.70 -15.20
N THR A 239 -20.36 -25.74 -16.51
CA THR A 239 -20.29 -24.54 -17.38
C THR A 239 -21.71 -24.04 -17.66
N ALA A 240 -22.14 -23.03 -16.92
CA ALA A 240 -23.39 -22.31 -17.14
C ALA A 240 -23.16 -21.05 -18.00
N PRO A 241 -24.16 -20.60 -18.77
CA PRO A 241 -24.12 -19.29 -19.45
C PRO A 241 -24.08 -18.16 -18.43
N LEU A 242 -23.37 -17.07 -18.77
CA LEU A 242 -23.23 -15.86 -17.96
C LEU A 242 -24.62 -15.32 -17.56
N LEU A 243 -24.86 -15.15 -16.26
CA LEU A 243 -26.09 -14.57 -15.73
C LEU A 243 -25.97 -13.06 -15.51
N ALA A 244 -27.12 -12.37 -15.44
CA ALA A 244 -27.13 -10.99 -14.98
C ALA A 244 -26.78 -10.94 -13.47
N PRO A 245 -26.11 -9.88 -13.00
CA PRO A 245 -25.80 -9.74 -11.58
C PRO A 245 -27.07 -9.62 -10.74
N ASP A 246 -27.08 -10.28 -9.59
CA ASP A 246 -28.08 -10.03 -8.56
C ASP A 246 -27.95 -8.61 -8.02
N ASN A 247 -29.08 -7.95 -7.74
CA ASN A 247 -29.06 -6.63 -7.11
C ASN A 247 -28.46 -6.70 -5.70
N ALA A 248 -27.65 -5.70 -5.32
CA ALA A 248 -27.08 -5.57 -3.99
C ALA A 248 -26.90 -4.09 -3.58
N SER A 249 -26.92 -3.83 -2.28
CA SER A 249 -26.67 -2.51 -1.70
C SER A 249 -25.75 -2.58 -0.49
N TYR A 250 -24.81 -1.62 -0.39
CA TYR A 250 -23.79 -1.57 0.66
C TYR A 250 -23.77 -0.20 1.33
N LYS A 251 -23.85 -0.14 2.66
CA LYS A 251 -23.69 1.10 3.42
C LYS A 251 -22.28 1.24 3.98
N VAL A 252 -21.48 2.07 3.31
CA VAL A 252 -20.02 2.06 3.42
C VAL A 252 -19.43 3.46 3.42
N PHE A 253 -18.19 3.59 3.87
CA PHE A 253 -17.38 4.78 3.61
C PHE A 253 -16.91 4.71 2.15
N ALA A 254 -17.77 5.12 1.23
CA ALA A 254 -17.49 4.99 -0.20
C ALA A 254 -16.30 5.87 -0.60
N LEU A 255 -15.43 5.36 -1.49
CA LEU A 255 -14.37 6.15 -2.09
C LEU A 255 -14.95 7.46 -2.69
N PRO A 256 -14.24 8.59 -2.53
CA PRO A 256 -12.85 8.69 -2.06
C PRO A 256 -12.68 8.83 -0.54
N LEU A 257 -13.70 8.64 0.30
CA LEU A 257 -13.53 8.77 1.76
C LEU A 257 -12.45 7.80 2.28
N GLU A 258 -11.47 8.33 3.01
CA GLU A 258 -10.36 7.54 3.55
C GLU A 258 -10.81 6.71 4.76
N ALA A 259 -11.58 7.29 5.69
CA ALA A 259 -11.97 6.62 6.93
C ALA A 259 -13.18 7.30 7.60
N PRO A 260 -13.72 6.80 8.73
CA PRO A 260 -14.83 7.43 9.45
C PRO A 260 -14.60 8.89 9.86
N SER A 261 -13.36 9.30 10.11
CA SER A 261 -13.01 10.68 10.45
C SER A 261 -13.16 11.65 9.27
N PHE A 262 -13.27 11.16 8.03
CA PHE A 262 -13.33 11.98 6.81
C PHE A 262 -14.76 12.25 6.33
N GLY A 263 -15.75 11.51 6.81
CA GLY A 263 -17.13 11.68 6.35
C GLY A 263 -18.08 10.60 6.82
N GLN A 264 -19.33 10.69 6.36
CA GLN A 264 -20.38 9.76 6.72
C GLN A 264 -20.52 8.64 5.68
N ARG A 265 -21.00 7.48 6.12
CA ARG A 265 -21.30 6.36 5.21
C ARG A 265 -22.43 6.70 4.25
N THR A 266 -22.36 6.15 3.04
CA THR A 266 -23.42 6.27 2.02
C THR A 266 -23.82 4.89 1.52
N VAL A 267 -25.07 4.76 1.07
CA VAL A 267 -25.54 3.53 0.43
C VAL A 267 -25.14 3.54 -1.04
N LYS A 268 -24.47 2.48 -1.49
CA LYS A 268 -24.13 2.23 -2.89
C LYS A 268 -24.88 1.01 -3.39
N THR A 269 -25.67 1.20 -4.45
CA THR A 269 -26.45 0.13 -5.09
C THR A 269 -25.79 -0.27 -6.39
N ASN A 270 -25.60 -1.56 -6.61
CA ASN A 270 -24.97 -2.15 -7.80
C ASN A 270 -23.69 -1.42 -8.27
N PRO A 271 -22.70 -1.20 -7.39
CA PRO A 271 -21.53 -0.36 -7.66
C PRO A 271 -20.46 -0.97 -8.59
N TRP A 272 -20.66 -2.21 -9.05
CA TRP A 272 -19.76 -2.93 -9.95
C TRP A 272 -19.70 -2.30 -11.34
N ILE A 273 -18.57 -2.48 -11.99
CA ILE A 273 -18.39 -2.11 -13.40
C ILE A 273 -18.66 -3.37 -14.24
N LEU A 274 -19.79 -3.41 -14.95
CA LEU A 274 -20.25 -4.60 -15.70
C LEU A 274 -19.25 -5.13 -16.74
N SER A 275 -18.39 -4.26 -17.29
CA SER A 275 -17.34 -4.69 -18.23
C SER A 275 -16.16 -5.39 -17.55
N VAL A 276 -16.12 -5.39 -16.21
CA VAL A 276 -15.05 -5.99 -15.39
C VAL A 276 -15.60 -7.11 -14.51
N SER A 277 -16.72 -6.85 -13.82
CA SER A 277 -17.45 -7.79 -12.97
C SER A 277 -18.84 -8.05 -13.60
N PRO A 278 -18.92 -8.90 -14.64
CA PRO A 278 -20.15 -9.06 -15.44
C PRO A 278 -21.32 -9.67 -14.67
N GLU A 279 -21.05 -10.57 -13.73
CA GLU A 279 -22.05 -11.16 -12.82
C GLU A 279 -22.09 -10.44 -11.46
N GLY A 280 -21.50 -9.25 -11.38
CA GLY A 280 -21.40 -8.48 -10.15
C GLY A 280 -20.36 -9.08 -9.20
N TRP A 281 -20.43 -8.72 -7.93
CA TRP A 281 -19.37 -9.04 -6.96
C TRP A 281 -19.62 -10.31 -6.15
N HIS A 282 -20.82 -10.89 -6.21
CA HIS A 282 -21.24 -12.01 -5.37
C HIS A 282 -21.21 -13.38 -6.06
N TYR A 283 -20.79 -13.44 -7.31
CA TYR A 283 -20.59 -14.69 -8.03
C TYR A 283 -19.14 -15.12 -7.92
N ASP A 284 -18.82 -16.36 -7.54
CA ASP A 284 -17.44 -16.86 -7.42
C ASP A 284 -16.98 -17.73 -8.60
N GLY A 285 -17.69 -17.70 -9.73
CA GLY A 285 -17.43 -18.61 -10.85
C GLY A 285 -18.14 -19.96 -10.73
N VAL A 286 -18.74 -20.26 -9.57
CA VAL A 286 -19.54 -21.46 -9.35
C VAL A 286 -20.94 -21.09 -8.88
N ASP A 287 -21.05 -20.34 -7.79
CA ASP A 287 -22.30 -20.02 -7.11
C ASP A 287 -22.43 -18.51 -6.86
N HIS A 288 -23.68 -18.04 -6.77
CA HIS A 288 -24.02 -16.69 -6.30
C HIS A 288 -24.24 -16.69 -4.79
N HIS A 289 -23.58 -15.77 -4.09
CA HIS A 289 -23.55 -15.68 -2.63
C HIS A 289 -24.44 -14.55 -2.11
N THR A 290 -25.04 -14.74 -0.94
CA THR A 290 -25.74 -13.66 -0.19
C THR A 290 -24.82 -12.92 0.78
N VAL A 291 -23.59 -13.40 0.91
CA VAL A 291 -22.60 -12.98 1.90
C VAL A 291 -21.45 -12.21 1.25
N THR A 292 -20.53 -11.69 2.05
CA THR A 292 -19.32 -10.93 1.66
C THR A 292 -18.23 -11.79 0.99
N LYS A 293 -18.62 -12.53 -0.04
CA LYS A 293 -17.80 -13.43 -0.86
C LYS A 293 -18.23 -13.34 -2.34
N GLY A 294 -17.26 -13.45 -3.24
CA GLY A 294 -17.50 -13.67 -4.67
C GLY A 294 -16.21 -13.64 -5.50
N ASN A 295 -16.28 -13.18 -6.74
CA ASN A 295 -15.22 -13.40 -7.73
C ASN A 295 -13.90 -12.74 -7.35
N ASN A 296 -13.95 -11.50 -6.90
CA ASN A 296 -12.75 -10.71 -6.74
C ASN A 296 -12.21 -10.80 -5.31
N ALA A 297 -13.09 -11.03 -4.32
CA ALA A 297 -12.74 -10.99 -2.91
C ALA A 297 -13.56 -11.96 -2.04
N ASP A 298 -12.91 -12.48 -1.00
CA ASP A 298 -13.45 -13.35 0.05
C ASP A 298 -13.15 -12.70 1.41
N VAL A 299 -14.12 -12.01 2.02
CA VAL A 299 -13.91 -11.16 3.22
C VAL A 299 -14.60 -11.78 4.43
N VAL A 300 -13.81 -12.09 5.46
CA VAL A 300 -14.27 -12.92 6.58
C VAL A 300 -13.67 -12.48 7.90
N TYR A 301 -14.44 -12.61 8.98
CA TYR A 301 -13.94 -12.58 10.35
C TYR A 301 -13.73 -14.03 10.80
N PRO A 302 -12.48 -14.53 10.83
CA PRO A 302 -12.25 -15.97 10.79
C PRO A 302 -12.41 -16.65 12.14
N PHE A 303 -12.71 -17.95 12.10
CA PHE A 303 -13.03 -18.77 13.26
C PHE A 303 -11.95 -18.85 14.32
N PHE A 304 -10.68 -18.78 13.91
CA PHE A 304 -9.54 -18.90 14.82
C PHE A 304 -9.24 -17.60 15.59
N PHE A 305 -9.87 -16.48 15.21
CA PHE A 305 -9.85 -15.22 15.96
C PHE A 305 -11.13 -15.01 16.78
N ASN A 306 -12.08 -15.95 16.72
CA ASN A 306 -13.32 -15.90 17.49
C ASN A 306 -13.48 -17.10 18.44
N SER A 307 -14.25 -16.89 19.50
CA SER A 307 -14.49 -17.91 20.53
C SER A 307 -15.38 -19.05 20.05
N ASP A 308 -16.10 -18.83 18.95
CA ASP A 308 -17.22 -19.66 18.53
C ASP A 308 -16.79 -20.74 17.54
N GLY A 309 -15.57 -20.65 17.02
CA GLY A 309 -14.97 -21.66 16.16
C GLY A 309 -15.61 -21.75 14.78
N VAL A 310 -16.22 -20.65 14.29
CA VAL A 310 -16.82 -20.58 12.94
C VAL A 310 -16.51 -19.26 12.23
N ASP A 311 -16.24 -19.32 10.93
CA ASP A 311 -16.04 -18.13 10.09
C ASP A 311 -17.32 -17.29 10.02
N VAL A 312 -17.17 -15.97 10.21
CA VAL A 312 -18.27 -15.02 10.17
C VAL A 312 -18.18 -14.17 8.91
N TYR A 313 -19.23 -14.24 8.10
CA TYR A 313 -19.47 -13.35 6.98
C TYR A 313 -20.65 -12.43 7.29
N ALA A 314 -20.63 -11.21 6.74
CA ALA A 314 -21.84 -10.39 6.70
C ALA A 314 -22.80 -10.95 5.65
N ASP A 315 -24.04 -11.25 6.04
CA ASP A 315 -25.10 -11.76 5.15
C ASP A 315 -26.15 -10.66 4.87
N GLY A 316 -26.27 -10.29 3.60
CA GLY A 316 -27.27 -9.33 3.14
C GLY A 316 -28.65 -9.96 2.87
N GLY A 317 -28.80 -11.26 3.10
CA GLY A 317 -30.00 -12.03 2.82
C GLY A 317 -30.30 -12.14 1.32
N ALA A 318 -31.50 -12.60 0.99
CA ALA A 318 -31.93 -12.79 -0.40
C ALA A 318 -31.86 -11.51 -1.26
N SER A 319 -31.96 -10.33 -0.64
CA SER A 319 -31.86 -9.03 -1.31
C SER A 319 -30.44 -8.44 -1.35
N ARG A 320 -29.45 -9.10 -0.75
CA ARG A 320 -28.05 -8.61 -0.65
C ARG A 320 -27.99 -7.16 -0.14
N ASN A 321 -28.77 -6.89 0.91
CA ASN A 321 -28.84 -5.57 1.53
C ASN A 321 -27.92 -5.50 2.75
N PHE A 322 -26.70 -5.01 2.54
CA PHE A 322 -25.68 -4.82 3.57
C PHE A 322 -25.78 -3.41 4.19
N ASP A 323 -26.95 -3.05 4.74
CA ASP A 323 -27.16 -1.83 5.54
C ASP A 323 -27.08 -2.17 7.03
N PHE A 324 -25.85 -2.37 7.53
CA PHE A 324 -25.62 -2.62 8.95
C PHE A 324 -25.35 -1.30 9.71
N PRO A 325 -25.87 -1.16 10.94
CA PRO A 325 -25.57 -0.01 11.79
C PRO A 325 -24.07 0.02 12.12
N PHE A 326 -23.54 1.23 12.27
CA PHE A 326 -22.17 1.51 12.71
C PHE A 326 -22.27 2.60 13.75
N ASP A 327 -21.64 2.36 14.90
CA ASP A 327 -21.54 3.34 15.96
C ASP A 327 -20.07 3.44 16.40
N PRO A 328 -19.39 4.57 16.12
CA PRO A 328 -17.99 4.76 16.49
C PRO A 328 -17.78 4.85 18.01
N ALA A 329 -18.84 4.94 18.83
CA ALA A 329 -18.74 4.87 20.29
C ALA A 329 -18.69 3.43 20.82
N LEU A 330 -19.01 2.43 20.00
CA LEU A 330 -18.96 1.01 20.37
C LEU A 330 -17.58 0.39 20.11
N LEU A 331 -17.30 -0.73 20.77
CA LEU A 331 -16.05 -1.47 20.55
C LEU A 331 -15.98 -2.01 19.12
N PRO A 332 -14.77 -2.14 18.52
CA PRO A 332 -14.60 -2.68 17.17
C PRO A 332 -15.32 -4.02 16.92
N LYS A 333 -15.30 -4.93 17.90
CA LYS A 333 -16.00 -6.23 17.83
C LYS A 333 -17.53 -6.12 17.67
N GLN A 334 -18.11 -5.00 18.08
CA GLN A 334 -19.54 -4.73 17.90
C GLN A 334 -19.86 -4.12 16.53
N ASN A 335 -18.83 -3.69 15.79
CA ASN A 335 -18.89 -3.13 14.44
C ASN A 335 -18.37 -4.11 13.36
N VAL A 336 -18.34 -5.43 13.62
CA VAL A 336 -17.84 -6.44 12.67
C VAL A 336 -18.61 -6.44 11.34
N LEU A 337 -19.94 -6.42 11.36
CA LEU A 337 -20.76 -6.46 10.14
C LEU A 337 -20.58 -5.24 9.21
N PRO A 338 -20.63 -3.98 9.72
CA PRO A 338 -20.31 -2.83 8.86
C PRO A 338 -18.85 -2.83 8.39
N ALA A 339 -17.90 -3.39 9.16
CA ALA A 339 -16.50 -3.52 8.77
C ALA A 339 -16.31 -4.53 7.62
N LEU A 340 -16.88 -5.74 7.72
CA LEU A 340 -16.92 -6.74 6.64
C LEU A 340 -17.50 -6.15 5.36
N THR A 341 -18.62 -5.43 5.49
CA THR A 341 -19.31 -4.79 4.36
C THR A 341 -18.43 -3.71 3.70
N ASN A 342 -17.75 -2.89 4.49
CA ASN A 342 -16.89 -1.81 4.00
C ASN A 342 -15.71 -2.37 3.18
N VAL A 343 -15.01 -3.36 3.71
CA VAL A 343 -13.85 -3.96 3.02
C VAL A 343 -14.26 -4.79 1.82
N PHE A 344 -15.38 -5.53 1.87
CA PHE A 344 -15.87 -6.24 0.70
C PHE A 344 -16.21 -5.26 -0.44
N TYR A 345 -16.89 -4.15 -0.13
CA TYR A 345 -17.12 -3.09 -1.11
C TYR A 345 -15.80 -2.54 -1.65
N LEU A 346 -14.85 -2.20 -0.76
CA LEU A 346 -13.60 -1.58 -1.15
C LEU A 346 -12.74 -2.50 -2.01
N ALA A 347 -12.50 -3.74 -1.60
CA ALA A 347 -11.69 -4.71 -2.34
C ALA A 347 -12.22 -4.91 -3.77
N ASN A 348 -13.54 -5.01 -3.92
CA ASN A 348 -14.15 -5.10 -5.25
C ASN A 348 -14.07 -3.80 -6.06
N LYS A 349 -14.22 -2.61 -5.43
CA LYS A 349 -13.97 -1.32 -6.12
C LYS A 349 -12.52 -1.18 -6.56
N LEU A 350 -11.56 -1.61 -5.73
CA LEU A 350 -10.14 -1.59 -6.05
C LEU A 350 -9.86 -2.51 -7.23
N HIS A 351 -10.34 -3.76 -7.18
CA HIS A 351 -10.28 -4.69 -8.30
C HIS A 351 -10.82 -4.06 -9.59
N ASP A 352 -12.07 -3.59 -9.58
CA ASP A 352 -12.71 -3.01 -10.77
C ASP A 352 -11.93 -1.80 -11.30
N THR A 353 -11.39 -0.98 -10.40
CA THR A 353 -10.56 0.18 -10.76
C THR A 353 -9.27 -0.27 -11.42
N PHE A 354 -8.44 -1.07 -10.75
CA PHE A 354 -7.14 -1.49 -11.28
C PHE A 354 -7.27 -2.31 -12.57
N TYR A 355 -8.36 -3.05 -12.75
CA TYR A 355 -8.67 -3.73 -14.01
C TYR A 355 -8.77 -2.74 -15.18
N LEU A 356 -9.49 -1.62 -15.01
CA LEU A 356 -9.56 -0.56 -16.02
C LEU A 356 -8.18 0.06 -16.31
N PHE A 357 -7.27 0.03 -15.34
CA PHE A 357 -5.88 0.48 -15.48
C PHE A 357 -4.91 -0.62 -15.92
N GLY A 358 -5.42 -1.79 -16.33
CA GLY A 358 -4.64 -2.85 -16.98
C GLY A 358 -4.24 -4.02 -16.08
N PHE A 359 -4.73 -4.10 -14.84
CA PHE A 359 -4.57 -5.29 -13.99
C PHE A 359 -5.66 -6.31 -14.29
N THR A 360 -5.53 -6.96 -15.43
CA THR A 360 -6.46 -7.96 -15.99
C THR A 360 -6.01 -9.38 -15.66
N GLU A 361 -6.80 -10.37 -16.06
CA GLU A 361 -6.50 -11.81 -15.88
C GLU A 361 -5.15 -12.18 -16.53
N THR A 362 -4.89 -11.69 -17.75
CA THR A 362 -3.60 -11.89 -18.44
C THR A 362 -2.41 -11.22 -17.74
N ALA A 363 -2.68 -10.20 -16.92
CA ALA A 363 -1.72 -9.53 -16.06
C ALA A 363 -1.76 -10.07 -14.61
N LYS A 364 -2.42 -11.21 -14.38
CA LYS A 364 -2.45 -11.96 -13.11
C LYS A 364 -3.13 -11.23 -11.96
N ASN A 365 -4.32 -10.67 -12.26
CA ASN A 365 -5.18 -10.05 -11.25
C ASN A 365 -5.75 -11.05 -10.24
N PHE A 366 -6.58 -10.58 -9.30
CA PHE A 366 -7.18 -11.41 -8.25
C PHE A 366 -8.64 -11.76 -8.61
N GLN A 367 -8.87 -12.92 -9.20
CA GLN A 367 -10.23 -13.35 -9.59
C GLN A 367 -10.43 -14.86 -9.50
N GLN A 368 -11.52 -15.29 -8.87
CA GLN A 368 -11.91 -16.69 -8.81
C GLN A 368 -12.30 -17.24 -10.18
N ALA A 369 -12.74 -16.42 -11.13
CA ALA A 369 -13.13 -16.82 -12.47
C ALA A 369 -12.74 -15.76 -13.50
N HIS A 370 -12.19 -16.23 -14.61
CA HIS A 370 -11.72 -15.43 -15.74
C HIS A 370 -12.81 -15.32 -16.81
N PHE A 371 -13.08 -14.13 -17.33
CA PHE A 371 -14.17 -13.93 -18.30
C PHE A 371 -13.66 -13.61 -19.71
N ILE A 372 -12.53 -14.19 -20.11
CA ILE A 372 -11.78 -13.87 -21.35
C ILE A 372 -12.63 -14.01 -22.63
N THR A 373 -13.62 -14.90 -22.64
CA THR A 373 -14.55 -15.11 -23.78
C THR A 373 -16.03 -14.89 -23.44
N GLY A 374 -16.33 -14.27 -22.30
CA GLY A 374 -17.70 -14.19 -21.76
C GLY A 374 -18.20 -15.49 -21.13
N ALA A 375 -17.29 -16.45 -20.89
CA ALA A 375 -17.52 -17.67 -20.11
C ALA A 375 -16.30 -17.92 -19.19
N PRO A 376 -16.50 -18.50 -17.97
CA PRO A 376 -15.43 -18.76 -17.02
C PRO A 376 -14.43 -19.81 -17.54
N ASP A 377 -13.17 -19.42 -17.80
CA ASP A 377 -12.07 -20.31 -18.27
C ASP A 377 -10.96 -20.54 -17.24
N GLY A 378 -11.34 -20.74 -15.99
CA GLY A 378 -10.40 -21.01 -14.89
C GLY A 378 -11.15 -21.03 -13.57
N ILE A 379 -10.52 -21.53 -12.51
CA ILE A 379 -10.83 -21.02 -11.17
C ILE A 379 -9.51 -20.51 -10.61
N ASP A 380 -9.43 -19.25 -10.16
CA ASP A 380 -8.18 -18.61 -9.73
C ASP A 380 -8.33 -17.83 -8.39
N ASP A 381 -7.47 -16.88 -8.10
CA ASP A 381 -7.02 -16.48 -6.76
C ASP A 381 -7.64 -15.19 -6.20
N ALA A 382 -8.97 -15.18 -6.04
CA ALA A 382 -9.67 -14.09 -5.34
C ALA A 382 -8.95 -13.70 -4.04
N ILE A 383 -8.82 -12.39 -3.78
CA ILE A 383 -8.11 -11.92 -2.59
C ILE A 383 -8.90 -12.28 -1.34
N ARG A 384 -8.25 -12.93 -0.37
CA ARG A 384 -8.87 -13.23 0.91
C ARG A 384 -8.51 -12.14 1.93
N ILE A 385 -9.50 -11.67 2.69
CA ILE A 385 -9.28 -10.62 3.68
C ILE A 385 -9.81 -11.05 5.05
N TYR A 386 -8.90 -11.16 6.00
CA TYR A 386 -9.20 -11.40 7.41
C TYR A 386 -9.30 -10.09 8.16
N ILE A 387 -10.46 -9.83 8.76
CA ILE A 387 -10.69 -8.58 9.49
C ILE A 387 -10.43 -8.73 10.99
N GLN A 388 -10.10 -7.63 11.67
CA GLN A 388 -9.98 -7.54 13.13
C GLN A 388 -9.18 -8.69 13.78
N SER A 389 -8.07 -9.09 13.16
CA SER A 389 -7.23 -10.17 13.66
C SER A 389 -6.59 -9.82 15.00
N ASP A 390 -6.59 -10.77 15.92
CA ASP A 390 -5.93 -10.68 17.24
C ASP A 390 -4.47 -11.17 17.23
N THR A 391 -3.94 -11.51 16.05
CA THR A 391 -2.52 -11.96 15.88
C THR A 391 -1.51 -10.83 15.99
N GLY A 392 -1.98 -9.58 15.99
CA GLY A 392 -1.19 -8.37 16.07
C GLY A 392 -2.07 -7.17 16.36
N ILE A 393 -1.44 -6.04 16.64
CA ILE A 393 -2.07 -4.71 16.75
C ILE A 393 -1.23 -3.69 15.97
N ASN A 394 -1.82 -2.54 15.64
CA ASN A 394 -1.12 -1.42 14.98
C ASN A 394 -0.46 -1.81 13.65
N ASN A 395 -1.13 -2.64 12.87
CA ASN A 395 -0.56 -3.24 11.67
C ASN A 395 -1.67 -3.57 10.66
N ALA A 396 -1.28 -3.85 9.43
CA ALA A 396 -2.00 -4.66 8.47
C ALA A 396 -0.96 -5.45 7.66
N THR A 397 -1.29 -6.66 7.22
CA THR A 397 -0.35 -7.53 6.52
C THR A 397 -0.90 -7.97 5.18
N TYR A 398 -0.01 -8.09 4.19
CA TYR A 398 -0.28 -8.72 2.90
C TYR A 398 0.61 -9.96 2.75
N MET A 399 -0.01 -11.12 2.59
CA MET A 399 0.68 -12.38 2.28
C MET A 399 0.60 -12.64 0.77
N PRO A 400 1.71 -12.47 0.04
CA PRO A 400 1.80 -12.76 -1.38
C PRO A 400 1.81 -14.27 -1.60
N PHE A 401 1.00 -14.73 -2.56
CA PHE A 401 1.10 -16.07 -3.10
C PHE A 401 1.16 -16.04 -4.62
N TYR A 402 1.71 -17.10 -5.19
CA TYR A 402 1.80 -17.28 -6.64
C TYR A 402 0.42 -17.14 -7.27
N ASP A 403 0.40 -16.68 -8.52
CA ASP A 403 -0.80 -16.74 -9.35
C ASP A 403 -1.38 -18.18 -9.33
N GLY A 404 -2.69 -18.32 -9.15
CA GLY A 404 -3.30 -19.62 -8.82
C GLY A 404 -3.66 -19.81 -7.34
N PHE A 405 -3.18 -18.93 -6.46
CA PHE A 405 -3.32 -19.04 -5.01
C PHE A 405 -3.75 -17.71 -4.38
N SER A 406 -4.91 -17.72 -3.70
CA SER A 406 -5.50 -16.52 -3.09
C SER A 406 -4.55 -15.83 -2.12
N PRO A 407 -4.03 -14.62 -2.44
CA PRO A 407 -3.29 -13.82 -1.48
C PRO A 407 -4.18 -13.42 -0.30
N VAL A 408 -3.56 -13.14 0.84
CA VAL A 408 -4.28 -12.85 2.08
C VAL A 408 -3.91 -11.48 2.62
N ILE A 409 -4.89 -10.60 2.79
CA ILE A 409 -4.77 -9.41 3.63
C ILE A 409 -5.26 -9.75 5.02
N THR A 410 -4.51 -9.38 6.06
CA THR A 410 -4.96 -9.45 7.44
C THR A 410 -4.91 -8.06 8.06
N THR A 411 -6.06 -7.58 8.52
CA THR A 411 -6.17 -6.29 9.20
C THR A 411 -6.11 -6.49 10.71
N HIS A 412 -5.52 -5.54 11.42
CA HIS A 412 -5.43 -5.58 12.87
C HIS A 412 -6.19 -4.43 13.52
N LEU A 413 -6.49 -4.59 14.81
CA LEU A 413 -6.98 -3.50 15.62
C LEU A 413 -5.83 -2.56 16.00
N TRP A 414 -6.18 -1.29 16.17
CA TRP A 414 -5.24 -0.23 16.47
C TRP A 414 -5.47 0.30 17.87
N GLN A 415 -4.37 0.33 18.60
CA GLN A 415 -4.26 0.89 19.93
C GLN A 415 -3.52 2.21 19.82
N ASN A 416 -4.22 3.31 20.11
CA ASN A 416 -3.56 4.60 20.15
C ASN A 416 -2.57 4.69 21.32
N ASN A 417 -1.55 5.54 21.18
CA ASN A 417 -0.59 5.83 22.24
C ASN A 417 -1.08 6.92 23.19
N LYS A 418 -2.40 7.10 23.34
CA LYS A 418 -2.98 8.09 24.24
C LYS A 418 -3.04 7.52 25.64
N MET A 419 -1.94 7.72 26.37
CA MET A 419 -1.80 7.20 27.72
C MET A 419 -2.41 8.13 28.79
N VAL A 420 -2.77 9.37 28.43
CA VAL A 420 -3.26 10.40 29.36
C VAL A 420 -4.64 10.87 28.92
N LYS A 421 -5.60 10.81 29.84
CA LYS A 421 -6.92 11.45 29.72
C LYS A 421 -7.10 12.46 30.84
N TYR A 422 -7.49 13.69 30.50
CA TYR A 422 -7.83 14.71 31.50
C TYR A 422 -9.24 14.51 32.04
N ASN A 423 -9.36 14.51 33.36
CA ASN A 423 -10.64 14.58 34.08
C ASN A 423 -10.90 15.99 34.62
N SER A 424 -9.84 16.77 34.88
CA SER A 424 -9.91 18.20 35.20
C SER A 424 -8.59 18.90 34.88
N PRO A 425 -8.57 20.22 34.63
CA PRO A 425 -9.72 21.14 34.59
C PRO A 425 -10.62 20.94 33.35
N ILE A 426 -11.85 21.47 33.37
CA ILE A 426 -12.89 21.18 32.35
C ILE A 426 -12.45 21.52 30.91
N HIS A 427 -11.68 22.59 30.71
CA HIS A 427 -11.16 22.97 29.39
C HIS A 427 -10.03 22.05 28.91
N ALA A 428 -9.41 21.28 29.81
CA ALA A 428 -8.43 20.26 29.46
C ALA A 428 -9.07 18.91 29.12
N VAL A 429 -10.32 18.64 29.54
CA VAL A 429 -11.01 17.34 29.34
C VAL A 429 -11.08 16.91 27.87
N ASN A 430 -11.25 17.86 26.95
CA ASN A 430 -11.30 17.58 25.52
C ASN A 430 -9.93 17.55 24.85
N ARG A 431 -8.84 17.82 25.59
CA ARG A 431 -7.48 17.66 25.05
C ARG A 431 -7.22 16.19 24.81
N LYS A 432 -6.54 15.92 23.70
CA LYS A 432 -6.06 14.59 23.32
C LYS A 432 -4.53 14.62 23.29
N PRO A 433 -3.85 14.40 24.43
CA PRO A 433 -2.39 14.31 24.48
C PRO A 433 -1.87 13.33 23.44
N SER A 434 -1.04 13.80 22.52
CA SER A 434 -0.37 12.94 21.54
C SER A 434 0.80 12.23 22.24
N ALA A 435 0.80 10.90 22.15
CA ALA A 435 1.92 10.02 22.47
C ALA A 435 2.43 10.06 23.92
N GLY A 436 2.05 9.05 24.70
CA GLY A 436 2.78 8.61 25.88
C GLY A 436 3.62 7.37 25.54
N ARG A 437 4.78 7.18 26.18
CA ARG A 437 5.52 5.91 26.21
C ARG A 437 5.50 5.34 27.61
N THR A 438 5.19 4.05 27.76
CA THR A 438 5.29 3.39 29.07
C THR A 438 6.75 3.10 29.41
N ALA A 439 7.07 3.11 30.70
CA ALA A 439 8.35 2.61 31.14
C ALA A 439 8.46 1.09 30.87
N GLY A 440 9.64 0.65 30.44
CA GLY A 440 9.97 -0.78 30.30
C GLY A 440 10.28 -1.45 31.64
N PHE A 441 10.08 -0.74 32.74
CA PHE A 441 10.31 -1.16 34.12
C PHE A 441 9.15 -0.70 35.00
N GLY A 442 9.10 -1.22 36.22
CA GLY A 442 8.01 -0.90 37.15
C GLY A 442 6.73 -1.69 36.85
N LYS A 443 5.60 -1.19 37.35
CA LYS A 443 4.30 -1.81 37.10
C LYS A 443 3.78 -1.40 35.72
N SER A 444 3.45 -2.39 34.88
CA SER A 444 2.86 -2.12 33.57
C SER A 444 1.53 -1.37 33.69
N LEU A 445 1.35 -0.36 32.84
CA LEU A 445 0.08 0.33 32.71
C LEU A 445 -0.94 -0.58 32.02
N THR A 446 -2.13 -0.74 32.60
CA THR A 446 -3.22 -1.57 32.05
C THR A 446 -4.37 -0.69 31.54
N ASP A 447 -5.37 -1.34 30.96
CA ASP A 447 -6.65 -0.76 30.53
C ASP A 447 -7.50 -0.21 31.71
N ILE A 448 -7.35 -0.77 32.91
CA ILE A 448 -7.92 -0.24 34.17
C ILE A 448 -7.39 1.18 34.45
N GLY A 449 -6.10 1.39 34.19
CA GLY A 449 -5.41 2.65 34.43
C GLY A 449 -5.21 3.03 35.90
N VAL A 450 -4.62 4.21 36.10
CA VAL A 450 -4.41 4.88 37.39
C VAL A 450 -4.95 6.29 37.27
N THR A 451 -5.86 6.67 38.17
CA THR A 451 -6.44 8.02 38.19
C THR A 451 -5.96 8.77 39.43
N GLY A 452 -5.56 10.02 39.27
CA GLY A 452 -5.07 10.84 40.37
C GLY A 452 -4.83 12.29 39.99
N ASP A 453 -4.69 13.14 41.00
CA ASP A 453 -4.27 14.53 40.80
C ASP A 453 -2.77 14.57 40.52
N ILE A 454 -2.39 15.37 39.51
CA ILE A 454 -1.00 15.64 39.20
C ILE A 454 -0.43 16.64 40.20
N MET A 455 0.79 16.38 40.65
CA MET A 455 1.59 17.32 41.41
C MET A 455 2.97 17.47 40.77
N LEU A 456 3.42 18.71 40.60
CA LEU A 456 4.79 18.98 40.17
C LEU A 456 5.75 18.47 41.24
N SER A 457 6.74 17.69 40.82
CA SER A 457 7.76 17.15 41.71
C SER A 457 8.50 18.27 42.46
N PRO A 458 8.71 18.16 43.79
CA PRO A 458 9.49 19.13 44.57
C PRO A 458 10.93 19.29 44.06
N ILE A 459 11.48 18.21 43.48
CA ILE A 459 12.74 18.23 42.75
C ILE A 459 12.40 18.03 41.28
N LEU A 460 12.46 19.10 40.48
CA LEU A 460 11.92 19.13 39.12
C LEU A 460 12.38 17.95 38.24
N ASN A 461 13.66 17.58 38.31
CA ASN A 461 14.24 16.47 37.55
C ASN A 461 14.17 15.10 38.27
N GLY A 462 13.77 15.08 39.53
CA GLY A 462 13.71 13.88 40.37
C GLY A 462 15.02 13.10 40.52
N CYS A 463 16.18 13.66 40.14
CA CYS A 463 17.45 12.94 40.18
C CYS A 463 18.00 12.74 41.60
N THR A 464 17.49 13.49 42.58
CA THR A 464 17.82 13.34 44.01
C THR A 464 16.58 12.96 44.83
N PRO A 465 16.74 12.30 45.99
CA PRO A 465 15.63 11.96 46.86
C PRO A 465 14.73 13.16 47.20
N MET A 466 13.41 12.93 47.18
CA MET A 466 12.40 13.93 47.51
C MET A 466 11.97 13.79 48.98
N PRO A 467 11.43 14.85 49.63
CA PRO A 467 10.93 14.74 51.00
C PRO A 467 9.86 13.64 51.13
N ALA A 468 9.97 12.79 52.16
CA ALA A 468 9.01 11.71 52.39
C ALA A 468 7.57 12.24 52.51
N GLY A 469 6.64 11.60 51.81
CA GLY A 469 5.22 11.99 51.78
C GLY A 469 4.89 13.22 50.93
N SER A 470 5.86 13.86 50.28
CA SER A 470 5.62 15.05 49.45
C SER A 470 4.76 14.80 48.22
N LEU A 471 4.58 13.54 47.81
CA LEU A 471 3.77 13.14 46.66
C LEU A 471 2.68 12.12 47.04
N ASN A 472 2.33 12.01 48.32
CA ASN A 472 1.43 10.97 48.84
C ASN A 472 0.07 10.95 48.10
N GLY A 473 -0.21 9.84 47.41
CA GLY A 473 -1.47 9.65 46.67
C GLY A 473 -1.57 10.46 45.36
N LYS A 474 -0.50 11.11 44.93
CA LYS A 474 -0.46 11.96 43.72
C LYS A 474 0.26 11.29 42.57
N ILE A 475 -0.03 11.77 41.36
CA ILE A 475 0.74 11.44 40.16
C ILE A 475 1.85 12.49 40.04
N ALA A 476 3.11 12.05 40.06
CA ALA A 476 4.26 12.97 40.02
C ALA A 476 4.51 13.45 38.59
N LEU A 477 4.62 14.76 38.37
CA LEU A 477 5.12 15.34 37.11
C LEU A 477 6.60 15.70 37.26
N ILE A 478 7.45 15.11 36.42
CA ILE A 478 8.92 15.23 36.47
C ILE A 478 9.46 15.64 35.10
N GLU A 479 10.39 16.58 35.06
CA GLU A 479 11.10 16.95 33.83
C GLU A 479 12.24 15.97 33.53
N ARG A 480 12.33 15.50 32.30
CA ARG A 480 13.45 14.68 31.82
C ARG A 480 14.77 15.43 32.02
N SER A 481 15.81 14.70 32.43
CA SER A 481 17.13 15.29 32.66
C SER A 481 18.25 14.27 32.46
N TYR A 482 19.44 14.59 32.96
CA TYR A 482 20.67 13.79 32.79
C TYR A 482 20.67 12.43 33.52
N CYS A 483 19.75 12.21 34.46
CA CYS A 483 19.70 10.96 35.21
C CYS A 483 18.83 9.91 34.50
N GLN A 484 19.21 8.64 34.69
CA GLN A 484 18.49 7.46 34.22
C GLN A 484 17.03 7.45 34.70
N TYR A 485 16.09 7.06 33.83
CA TYR A 485 14.64 7.14 34.03
C TYR A 485 14.13 6.42 35.28
N ALA A 486 14.76 5.32 35.67
CA ALA A 486 14.36 4.60 36.88
C ALA A 486 14.61 5.41 38.17
N THR A 487 15.59 6.32 38.15
CA THR A 487 15.95 7.14 39.32
C THR A 487 14.83 8.09 39.76
N PRO A 488 14.30 8.99 38.89
CA PRO A 488 13.19 9.86 39.28
C PRO A 488 11.93 9.10 39.64
N VAL A 489 11.65 7.97 38.98
CA VAL A 489 10.47 7.15 39.29
C VAL A 489 10.58 6.52 40.69
N ARG A 490 11.76 6.01 41.05
CA ARG A 490 12.02 5.48 42.40
C ARG A 490 11.91 6.58 43.47
N ASN A 491 12.52 7.74 43.25
CA ASN A 491 12.48 8.84 44.21
C ASN A 491 11.04 9.36 44.42
N ALA A 492 10.23 9.42 43.35
CA ALA A 492 8.83 9.79 43.46
C ALA A 492 7.99 8.74 44.19
N LYS A 493 8.24 7.46 43.92
CA LYS A 493 7.64 6.34 44.68
C LYS A 493 7.93 6.47 46.17
N ASP A 494 9.20 6.67 46.54
CA ASP A 494 9.63 6.77 47.94
C ASP A 494 9.02 8.01 48.64
N ALA A 495 8.66 9.04 47.86
CA ALA A 495 7.90 10.20 48.32
C ALA A 495 6.38 10.00 48.37
N GLY A 496 5.87 8.83 47.99
CA GLY A 496 4.46 8.42 48.10
C GLY A 496 3.63 8.55 46.82
N ALA A 497 4.26 8.77 45.65
CA ALA A 497 3.54 8.84 44.39
C ALA A 497 2.89 7.50 44.01
N ILE A 498 1.71 7.57 43.38
CA ILE A 498 0.98 6.38 42.89
C ILE A 498 1.24 6.06 41.41
N ALA A 499 1.78 7.04 40.67
CA ALA A 499 2.25 6.93 39.30
C ALA A 499 3.16 8.12 38.96
N VAL A 500 3.89 8.04 37.84
CA VAL A 500 4.80 9.10 37.39
C VAL A 500 4.58 9.46 35.92
N VAL A 501 4.53 10.76 35.64
CA VAL A 501 4.55 11.34 34.30
C VAL A 501 5.88 12.09 34.15
N ILE A 502 6.75 11.59 33.30
CA ILE A 502 7.96 12.28 32.88
C ILE A 502 7.62 13.06 31.60
N TYR A 503 8.01 14.33 31.49
CA TYR A 503 7.89 15.09 30.25
C TYR A 503 9.28 15.44 29.71
N ASN A 504 9.43 15.42 28.39
CA ASN A 504 10.70 15.76 27.75
C ASN A 504 11.17 17.18 28.12
N ASP A 505 12.49 17.33 28.18
CA ASP A 505 13.13 18.63 28.23
C ASP A 505 13.03 19.37 26.87
N PRO A 506 13.26 20.69 26.84
CA PRO A 506 13.15 21.48 25.61
C PRO A 506 14.07 21.03 24.47
N ALA A 507 15.22 20.39 24.75
CA ALA A 507 16.15 19.95 23.71
C ALA A 507 15.65 18.70 22.98
N ASN A 508 14.91 17.84 23.68
CA ASN A 508 14.28 16.64 23.11
C ASN A 508 12.86 16.91 22.56
N GLY A 509 12.22 18.02 22.94
CA GLY A 509 10.94 18.46 22.36
C GLY A 509 9.86 17.38 22.38
N ASP A 510 9.29 17.07 21.21
CA ASP A 510 8.24 16.05 21.04
C ASP A 510 8.80 14.65 20.74
N ASN A 511 10.13 14.46 20.75
CA ASN A 511 10.76 13.18 20.46
C ASN A 511 10.70 12.24 21.68
N LEU A 512 9.83 11.24 21.64
CA LEU A 512 9.65 10.29 22.74
C LEU A 512 10.51 9.05 22.50
N GLU A 513 11.26 8.65 23.52
CA GLU A 513 12.04 7.42 23.50
C GLU A 513 11.48 6.37 24.47
N LEU A 514 11.85 5.12 24.23
CA LEU A 514 11.56 4.03 25.16
C LEU A 514 12.44 4.15 26.41
N MET A 515 11.81 4.28 27.58
CA MET A 515 12.49 4.26 28.87
C MET A 515 12.91 2.81 29.24
N LYS A 516 13.95 2.29 28.57
CA LYS A 516 14.45 0.92 28.74
C LYS A 516 15.59 0.88 29.76
N GLU A 517 15.30 0.38 30.95
CA GLU A 517 16.29 0.17 32.01
C GLU A 517 15.92 -1.06 32.84
N TYR A 518 16.92 -1.79 33.35
CA TYR A 518 16.66 -2.83 34.35
C TYR A 518 16.59 -2.20 35.74
N ALA A 519 15.38 -2.11 36.30
CA ALA A 519 15.17 -1.53 37.62
C ALA A 519 14.29 -2.44 38.48
N THR A 520 14.88 -2.99 39.53
CA THR A 520 14.15 -3.67 40.60
C THR A 520 13.64 -2.63 41.63
N GLN A 521 12.57 -2.96 42.36
CA GLN A 521 11.96 -2.12 43.42
C GLN A 521 11.06 -0.95 42.99
N ILE A 522 10.69 -0.84 41.72
CA ILE A 522 9.63 0.06 41.26
C ILE A 522 8.34 -0.75 41.06
N ASP A 523 7.23 -0.34 41.67
CA ASP A 523 5.92 -1.01 41.65
C ASP A 523 4.76 -0.06 41.30
N ILE A 524 5.09 1.14 40.84
CA ILE A 524 4.15 2.12 40.28
C ILE A 524 4.38 2.25 38.77
N PRO A 525 3.33 2.59 37.99
CA PRO A 525 3.48 2.83 36.56
C PRO A 525 4.11 4.20 36.28
N ALA A 526 4.86 4.28 35.19
CA ALA A 526 5.45 5.52 34.70
C ALA A 526 5.27 5.68 33.18
N ILE A 527 5.05 6.91 32.72
CA ILE A 527 4.98 7.25 31.30
C ILE A 527 5.88 8.44 30.97
N LEU A 528 6.31 8.54 29.70
CA LEU A 528 6.97 9.70 29.11
C LEU A 528 6.00 10.41 28.16
N ILE A 529 5.85 11.73 28.28
CA ILE A 529 5.04 12.59 27.42
C ILE A 529 5.89 13.70 26.79
N THR A 530 5.35 14.37 25.78
CA THR A 530 6.07 15.42 25.05
C THR A 530 6.33 16.66 25.92
N ASN A 531 7.31 17.47 25.53
CA ASN A 531 7.60 18.73 26.21
C ASN A 531 6.38 19.67 26.20
N ILE A 532 5.70 19.80 25.04
CA ILE A 532 4.51 20.64 24.89
C ILE A 532 3.42 20.25 25.88
N GLU A 533 3.19 18.96 26.09
CA GLU A 533 2.14 18.51 27.01
C GLU A 533 2.56 18.67 28.47
N GLY A 534 3.83 18.42 28.80
CA GLY A 534 4.36 18.69 30.14
C GLY A 534 4.26 20.16 30.55
N GLU A 535 4.66 21.06 29.65
CA GLU A 535 4.56 22.52 29.85
C GLU A 535 3.11 22.99 29.94
N PHE A 536 2.19 22.38 29.19
CA PHE A 536 0.76 22.63 29.37
C PHE A 536 0.31 22.26 30.79
N ILE A 537 0.61 21.06 31.28
CA ILE A 537 0.21 20.63 32.64
C ILE A 537 0.81 21.58 33.69
N LYS A 538 2.09 21.92 33.56
CA LYS A 538 2.79 22.84 34.45
C LYS A 538 2.16 24.23 34.46
N SER A 539 1.74 24.75 33.31
CA SER A 539 1.01 26.01 33.22
C SER A 539 -0.33 25.98 33.96
N GLN A 540 -1.04 24.84 33.93
CA GLN A 540 -2.30 24.68 34.67
C GLN A 540 -2.05 24.64 36.18
N LEU A 541 -1.05 23.87 36.62
CA LEU A 541 -0.65 23.80 38.02
C LEU A 541 -0.21 25.17 38.56
N ALA A 542 0.48 25.98 37.76
CA ALA A 542 0.91 27.33 38.13
C ALA A 542 -0.28 28.30 38.37
N THR A 543 -1.44 28.02 37.77
CA THR A 543 -2.68 28.77 38.03
C THR A 543 -3.45 28.26 39.26
N ASN A 544 -2.88 27.33 40.03
CA ASN A 544 -3.54 26.58 41.10
C ASN A 544 -4.78 25.78 40.64
N ALA A 545 -4.86 25.45 39.35
CA ALA A 545 -5.89 24.55 38.85
C ALA A 545 -5.61 23.11 39.33
N ASN A 546 -6.65 22.40 39.79
CA ASN A 546 -6.51 20.97 40.01
C ASN A 546 -6.43 20.27 38.65
N VAL A 547 -5.31 19.63 38.37
CA VAL A 547 -5.14 18.80 37.18
C VAL A 547 -5.31 17.34 37.59
N ASN A 548 -6.43 16.73 37.22
CA ASN A 548 -6.68 15.31 37.46
C ASN A 548 -6.61 14.56 36.14
N ILE A 549 -5.85 13.48 36.10
CA ILE A 549 -5.74 12.63 34.91
C ILE A 549 -6.02 11.17 35.24
N THR A 550 -6.43 10.44 34.21
CA THR A 550 -6.34 8.98 34.16
C THR A 550 -5.18 8.61 33.24
N MET A 551 -4.17 7.95 33.79
CA MET A 551 -3.13 7.26 33.04
C MET A 551 -3.63 5.87 32.72
N LYS A 552 -3.78 5.48 31.45
CA LYS A 552 -4.13 4.10 31.10
C LYS A 552 -3.47 3.69 29.80
N ARG A 553 -3.27 2.39 29.60
CA ARG A 553 -2.86 1.89 28.28
C ARG A 553 -4.00 2.23 27.32
N GLY A 554 -3.68 2.84 26.18
CA GLY A 554 -4.70 3.34 25.24
C GLY A 554 -5.74 2.27 24.94
N ASP A 555 -7.00 2.66 24.86
CA ASP A 555 -8.07 1.72 24.52
C ASP A 555 -7.81 1.18 23.10
N ILE A 556 -7.90 -0.14 22.89
CA ILE A 556 -8.00 -0.71 21.53
C ILE A 556 -9.30 -0.18 20.95
N THR A 557 -9.20 0.84 20.11
CA THR A 557 -10.37 1.69 19.78
C THR A 557 -10.66 1.76 18.31
N LEU A 558 -9.67 1.51 17.46
CA LEU A 558 -9.79 1.80 16.06
C LEU A 558 -9.56 0.54 15.23
N ASP A 559 -10.38 0.40 14.20
CA ASP A 559 -10.41 -0.75 13.32
C ASP A 559 -9.86 -0.33 11.96
N SER A 560 -8.68 -0.83 11.58
CA SER A 560 -8.09 -0.55 10.26
C SER A 560 -8.91 -1.10 9.09
N THR A 561 -9.82 -2.05 9.35
CA THR A 561 -10.84 -2.51 8.40
C THR A 561 -11.70 -1.35 7.87
N LEU A 562 -11.84 -0.26 8.64
CA LEU A 562 -12.61 0.92 8.25
C LEU A 562 -11.74 2.03 7.64
N ASP A 563 -10.42 1.85 7.58
CA ASP A 563 -9.50 2.78 6.93
C ASP A 563 -9.23 2.31 5.49
N ASN A 564 -9.96 2.90 4.54
CA ASN A 564 -9.79 2.61 3.12
C ASN A 564 -8.38 2.92 2.62
N GLY A 565 -7.65 3.84 3.26
CA GLY A 565 -6.25 4.13 2.93
C GLY A 565 -5.35 2.93 3.24
N VAL A 566 -5.46 2.37 4.45
CA VAL A 566 -4.70 1.17 4.86
C VAL A 566 -5.05 -0.03 3.98
N ILE A 567 -6.33 -0.31 3.74
CA ILE A 567 -6.72 -1.47 2.92
C ILE A 567 -6.28 -1.30 1.46
N THR A 568 -6.34 -0.08 0.91
CA THR A 568 -5.85 0.19 -0.45
C THR A 568 -4.33 0.01 -0.54
N HIS A 569 -3.60 0.37 0.52
CA HIS A 569 -2.16 0.12 0.63
C HIS A 569 -1.87 -1.39 0.57
N GLU A 570 -2.53 -2.21 1.40
CA GLU A 570 -2.33 -3.67 1.38
C GLU A 570 -2.69 -4.30 0.04
N PHE A 571 -3.78 -3.86 -0.59
CA PHE A 571 -4.13 -4.31 -1.94
C PHE A 571 -3.08 -3.88 -2.98
N GLY A 572 -2.47 -2.71 -2.78
CA GLY A 572 -1.39 -2.17 -3.60
C GLY A 572 -0.12 -3.03 -3.61
N HIS A 573 0.19 -3.72 -2.52
CA HIS A 573 1.26 -4.72 -2.49
C HIS A 573 0.98 -5.86 -3.46
N GLY A 574 -0.28 -6.30 -3.53
CA GLY A 574 -0.70 -7.30 -4.47
C GLY A 574 -0.54 -6.87 -5.92
N VAL A 575 -1.00 -5.66 -6.25
CA VAL A 575 -0.88 -5.09 -7.60
C VAL A 575 0.60 -4.98 -8.02
N SER A 576 1.43 -4.38 -7.16
CA SER A 576 2.86 -4.14 -7.48
C SER A 576 3.66 -5.44 -7.59
N THR A 577 3.44 -6.42 -6.69
CA THR A 577 4.09 -7.72 -6.74
C THR A 577 3.68 -8.52 -7.98
N ARG A 578 2.39 -8.55 -8.33
CA ARG A 578 1.89 -9.27 -9.51
C ARG A 578 2.40 -8.69 -10.83
N LEU A 579 2.32 -7.37 -10.99
CA LEU A 579 2.74 -6.70 -12.23
C LEU A 579 4.26 -6.70 -12.43
N THR A 580 5.03 -6.63 -11.34
CA THR A 580 6.50 -6.69 -11.40
C THR A 580 6.98 -8.11 -11.67
N GLY A 581 6.41 -9.08 -10.95
CA GLY A 581 6.82 -10.48 -10.97
C GLY A 581 6.48 -11.25 -12.25
N THR A 582 7.01 -12.47 -12.35
CA THR A 582 6.75 -13.39 -13.49
C THR A 582 5.66 -14.42 -13.16
N ASP A 583 5.61 -14.90 -11.91
CA ASP A 583 4.67 -15.93 -11.43
C ASP A 583 3.80 -15.45 -10.26
N GLY A 584 3.75 -14.13 -10.03
CA GLY A 584 2.91 -13.51 -9.00
C GLY A 584 3.36 -13.66 -7.55
N SER A 585 4.55 -14.20 -7.32
CA SER A 585 5.19 -14.28 -6.00
C SER A 585 5.96 -13.04 -5.59
N ASP A 586 6.21 -12.90 -4.29
CA ASP A 586 7.19 -11.96 -3.71
C ASP A 586 8.64 -12.42 -3.95
N ASP A 587 9.01 -12.60 -5.22
CA ASP A 587 10.39 -12.88 -5.64
C ASP A 587 11.01 -11.75 -6.47
N CYS A 588 10.22 -10.72 -6.79
CA CYS A 588 10.65 -9.59 -7.60
C CYS A 588 10.60 -8.24 -6.90
N LEU A 589 10.24 -8.20 -5.62
CA LEU A 589 10.25 -7.01 -4.79
C LEU A 589 10.87 -7.33 -3.42
N VAL A 590 12.04 -7.96 -3.45
CA VAL A 590 12.70 -8.58 -2.31
C VAL A 590 13.90 -7.76 -1.83
N THR A 591 13.86 -7.38 -0.56
CA THR A 591 14.88 -6.53 0.09
C THR A 591 16.27 -7.18 0.17
N SER A 592 16.36 -8.51 0.20
CA SER A 592 17.63 -9.23 0.19
C SER A 592 18.32 -9.22 -1.18
N VAL A 593 17.60 -8.88 -2.25
CA VAL A 593 18.13 -8.76 -3.62
C VAL A 593 18.33 -7.30 -4.00
N SER A 594 17.31 -6.46 -3.77
CA SER A 594 17.37 -5.00 -3.97
C SER A 594 16.90 -4.30 -2.70
N LYS A 595 17.79 -3.55 -2.04
CA LYS A 595 17.45 -2.75 -0.86
C LYS A 595 16.63 -1.51 -1.21
N GLU A 596 16.68 -1.03 -2.45
CA GLU A 596 15.85 0.07 -2.98
C GLU A 596 14.40 -0.37 -3.33
N GLN A 597 13.86 -1.31 -2.58
CA GLN A 597 12.54 -1.86 -2.85
C GLN A 597 11.45 -0.77 -2.69
N MET A 598 10.53 -0.71 -3.66
CA MET A 598 9.53 0.37 -3.79
C MET A 598 8.08 -0.06 -3.49
N GLY A 599 7.86 -1.30 -3.04
CA GLY A 599 6.57 -1.90 -2.68
C GLY A 599 5.70 -0.97 -1.86
N GLU A 600 6.24 -0.52 -0.72
CA GLU A 600 5.63 0.42 0.21
C GLU A 600 5.21 1.74 -0.48
N GLY A 601 6.06 2.26 -1.37
CA GLY A 601 5.82 3.51 -2.08
C GLY A 601 4.75 3.42 -3.16
N TRP A 602 4.67 2.31 -3.91
CA TRP A 602 3.57 2.08 -4.83
C TRP A 602 2.24 1.94 -4.09
N SER A 603 2.23 1.19 -2.98
CA SER A 603 1.05 0.99 -2.15
C SER A 603 0.51 2.30 -1.56
N ASP A 604 1.39 3.16 -1.02
CA ASP A 604 1.02 4.50 -0.56
C ASP A 604 0.49 5.37 -1.70
N PHE A 605 1.17 5.37 -2.85
CA PHE A 605 0.72 6.13 -4.02
C PHE A 605 -0.70 5.73 -4.45
N PHE A 606 -1.00 4.44 -4.51
CA PHE A 606 -2.34 3.96 -4.83
C PHE A 606 -3.39 4.40 -3.81
N ALA A 607 -3.09 4.29 -2.53
CA ALA A 607 -3.97 4.75 -1.46
C ALA A 607 -4.25 6.26 -1.56
N LEU A 608 -3.21 7.08 -1.77
CA LEU A 608 -3.34 8.53 -1.95
C LEU A 608 -4.21 8.89 -3.16
N MET A 609 -4.02 8.19 -4.28
CA MET A 609 -4.76 8.42 -5.53
C MET A 609 -6.25 8.09 -5.39
N LEU A 610 -6.59 6.98 -4.73
CA LEU A 610 -7.96 6.48 -4.65
C LEU A 610 -8.75 7.08 -3.47
N THR A 611 -8.09 7.72 -2.51
CA THR A 611 -8.71 8.46 -1.39
C THR A 611 -8.65 9.97 -1.56
N ASN A 612 -8.33 10.46 -2.77
CA ASN A 612 -8.14 11.88 -3.03
C ASN A 612 -9.49 12.64 -3.03
N GLN A 613 -9.64 13.66 -2.19
CA GLN A 613 -10.94 14.32 -1.98
C GLN A 613 -11.25 15.37 -3.06
N PRO A 614 -12.52 15.56 -3.43
CA PRO A 614 -12.91 16.64 -4.34
C PRO A 614 -12.36 18.01 -3.91
N GLY A 615 -11.73 18.72 -4.85
CA GLY A 615 -11.14 20.05 -4.61
C GLY A 615 -9.72 20.05 -4.05
N ASN A 616 -9.13 18.88 -3.78
CA ASN A 616 -7.71 18.79 -3.43
C ASN A 616 -6.83 19.29 -4.58
N ASN A 617 -5.70 19.90 -4.22
CA ASN A 617 -4.71 20.43 -5.17
C ASN A 617 -3.30 20.27 -4.57
N ALA A 618 -2.27 20.61 -5.36
CA ALA A 618 -0.86 20.44 -4.99
C ALA A 618 -0.45 21.13 -3.68
N SER A 619 -1.17 22.15 -3.21
CA SER A 619 -0.87 22.82 -1.94
C SER A 619 -1.44 22.11 -0.71
N VAL A 620 -2.21 21.03 -0.89
CA VAL A 620 -2.84 20.27 0.20
C VAL A 620 -1.93 19.08 0.56
N PRO A 621 -1.16 19.13 1.67
CA PRO A 621 -0.31 18.04 2.08
C PRO A 621 -1.16 16.87 2.60
N ARG A 622 -0.77 15.63 2.29
CA ARG A 622 -1.51 14.41 2.66
C ARG A 622 -0.70 13.52 3.61
N GLY A 623 -1.28 13.20 4.75
CA GLY A 623 -0.79 12.11 5.62
C GLY A 623 -1.38 10.76 5.19
N MET A 624 -0.90 9.68 5.82
CA MET A 624 -1.40 8.30 5.62
C MET A 624 -1.76 7.68 6.98
N GLY A 625 -2.93 7.06 7.10
CA GLY A 625 -3.35 6.39 8.34
C GLY A 625 -3.63 7.35 9.49
N SER A 626 -4.12 8.56 9.20
CA SER A 626 -4.48 9.54 10.24
C SER A 626 -5.61 9.05 11.15
N TYR A 627 -6.56 8.28 10.59
CA TYR A 627 -7.67 7.73 11.35
C TYR A 627 -7.22 6.71 12.38
N VAL A 628 -6.41 5.72 11.97
CA VAL A 628 -5.93 4.65 12.86
C VAL A 628 -5.04 5.16 14.01
N LEU A 629 -4.51 6.38 13.90
CA LEU A 629 -3.79 7.08 14.97
C LEU A 629 -4.68 8.01 15.84
N ASP A 630 -5.99 8.10 15.57
CA ASP A 630 -6.91 9.11 16.13
C ASP A 630 -6.37 10.55 15.98
N GLU A 631 -5.81 10.86 14.81
CA GLU A 631 -5.42 12.21 14.39
C GLU A 631 -6.57 12.91 13.65
N SER A 632 -6.48 14.23 13.53
CA SER A 632 -7.33 14.97 12.58
C SER A 632 -7.11 14.48 11.15
N THR A 633 -8.04 14.74 10.23
CA THR A 633 -7.90 14.43 8.79
C THR A 633 -6.72 15.11 8.10
N THR A 634 -6.11 16.13 8.73
CA THR A 634 -4.90 16.83 8.27
C THR A 634 -3.63 16.40 8.99
N GLY A 635 -3.71 15.35 9.80
CA GLY A 635 -2.64 14.76 10.59
C GLY A 635 -1.46 14.29 9.72
N LYS A 636 -0.31 14.07 10.36
CA LYS A 636 0.88 13.57 9.68
C LYS A 636 0.67 12.11 9.27
N GLY A 637 0.00 11.34 10.12
CA GLY A 637 -0.13 9.90 9.94
C GLY A 637 1.17 9.16 10.24
N ILE A 638 1.29 7.96 9.65
CA ILE A 638 2.29 6.95 9.97
C ILE A 638 3.64 7.10 9.24
N ARG A 639 3.78 8.09 8.34
CA ARG A 639 5.00 8.31 7.55
C ARG A 639 5.88 9.41 8.13
N LEU A 640 7.09 9.56 7.57
CA LEU A 640 8.11 10.50 8.04
C LEU A 640 7.58 11.94 8.11
N VAL A 641 7.01 12.40 6.99
CA VAL A 641 6.28 13.67 6.87
C VAL A 641 5.07 13.50 5.94
N LYS A 642 4.29 14.56 5.72
CA LYS A 642 3.16 14.52 4.77
C LYS A 642 3.65 14.52 3.33
N TYR A 643 2.99 13.78 2.45
CA TYR A 643 3.21 13.85 1.01
C TYR A 643 2.83 15.23 0.47
N SER A 644 3.81 15.93 -0.12
CA SER A 644 3.62 17.27 -0.68
C SER A 644 4.72 17.62 -1.70
N PRO A 645 4.38 18.29 -2.83
CA PRO A 645 5.35 18.90 -3.73
C PRO A 645 6.11 20.10 -3.16
N ASP A 646 5.67 20.62 -2.02
CA ASP A 646 6.31 21.73 -1.30
C ASP A 646 7.46 21.20 -0.43
N PHE A 647 8.68 21.61 -0.76
CA PHE A 647 9.90 21.22 -0.05
C PHE A 647 9.97 21.80 1.37
N ALA A 648 9.18 22.83 1.71
CA ALA A 648 9.08 23.26 3.10
C ALA A 648 8.30 22.26 3.99
N ILE A 649 7.53 21.35 3.38
CA ILE A 649 6.75 20.31 4.06
C ILE A 649 7.42 18.94 3.92
N ASN A 650 7.94 18.65 2.74
CA ASN A 650 8.60 17.39 2.42
C ASN A 650 9.76 17.66 1.47
N ASP A 651 10.97 17.69 2.04
CA ASP A 651 12.24 17.91 1.35
C ASP A 651 12.98 16.61 1.00
N TYR A 652 12.37 15.44 1.19
CA TYR A 652 13.01 14.16 0.89
C TYR A 652 13.33 14.02 -0.60
N THR A 653 14.52 13.47 -0.85
CA THR A 653 15.17 13.27 -2.14
C THR A 653 15.74 11.86 -2.23
N TYR A 654 16.24 11.46 -3.40
CA TYR A 654 16.78 10.12 -3.63
C TYR A 654 17.96 9.81 -2.71
N GLY A 655 18.78 10.81 -2.38
CA GLY A 655 19.95 10.66 -1.52
C GLY A 655 19.59 10.33 -0.08
N ASP A 656 18.39 10.68 0.36
CA ASP A 656 17.91 10.37 1.71
C ASP A 656 17.63 8.88 1.91
N THR A 657 17.58 8.08 0.84
CA THR A 657 17.56 6.61 1.00
C THR A 657 18.85 6.10 1.63
N ASN A 658 19.97 6.83 1.45
CA ASN A 658 21.23 6.50 2.09
C ASN A 658 21.08 6.51 3.61
N GLY A 659 21.40 5.40 4.26
CA GLY A 659 21.29 5.24 5.71
C GLY A 659 19.90 4.82 6.21
N MET A 660 18.95 4.52 5.33
CA MET A 660 17.66 3.92 5.70
C MET A 660 17.79 2.41 6.03
N GLU A 661 18.70 2.11 6.95
CA GLU A 661 18.88 0.79 7.58
C GLU A 661 19.26 0.95 9.06
N ARG A 662 18.86 -0.01 9.90
CA ARG A 662 19.18 -0.02 11.33
C ARG A 662 19.84 -1.33 11.76
N ASP A 663 20.50 -1.33 12.90
CA ASP A 663 21.00 -2.57 13.51
C ASP A 663 19.83 -3.40 14.05
N GLY A 664 19.68 -4.62 13.53
CA GLY A 664 18.79 -5.65 14.04
C GLY A 664 19.54 -6.77 14.75
N LEU A 665 18.79 -7.69 15.36
CA LEU A 665 19.35 -8.81 16.15
C LEU A 665 20.28 -9.73 15.35
N PHE A 666 20.06 -9.85 14.03
CA PHE A 666 20.80 -10.73 13.13
C PHE A 666 21.54 -9.98 12.00
N GLY A 667 21.75 -8.67 12.16
CA GLY A 667 22.43 -7.84 11.15
C GLY A 667 21.63 -6.58 10.81
N LYS A 668 22.03 -5.90 9.73
CA LYS A 668 21.35 -4.68 9.26
C LYS A 668 19.96 -5.02 8.70
N VAL A 669 18.96 -4.22 9.09
CA VAL A 669 17.58 -4.30 8.62
C VAL A 669 17.26 -3.05 7.83
N THR A 670 16.84 -3.22 6.58
CA THR A 670 16.41 -2.15 5.68
C THR A 670 15.07 -1.56 6.14
N LEU A 671 14.95 -0.24 6.16
CA LEU A 671 13.72 0.49 6.53
C LEU A 671 12.83 0.70 5.30
N VAL A 672 12.15 -0.37 4.85
CA VAL A 672 11.38 -0.36 3.59
C VAL A 672 10.28 0.71 3.52
N HIS A 673 9.64 1.03 4.65
CA HIS A 673 8.60 2.06 4.70
C HIS A 673 9.17 3.46 4.44
N ASP A 674 10.36 3.74 4.95
CA ASP A 674 11.03 5.03 4.78
C ASP A 674 11.54 5.17 3.33
N ILE A 675 12.08 4.10 2.77
CA ILE A 675 12.52 4.05 1.36
C ILE A 675 11.31 4.20 0.44
N GLY A 676 10.24 3.43 0.69
CA GLY A 676 8.98 3.54 -0.04
C GLY A 676 8.37 4.93 0.05
N PHE A 677 8.47 5.60 1.20
CA PHE A 677 8.01 6.98 1.36
C PHE A 677 8.74 7.95 0.41
N VAL A 678 10.05 7.79 0.19
CA VAL A 678 10.81 8.59 -0.80
C VAL A 678 10.28 8.33 -2.21
N TRP A 679 10.04 7.06 -2.58
CA TRP A 679 9.45 6.72 -3.89
C TRP A 679 8.03 7.28 -4.07
N GLY A 680 7.16 7.08 -3.08
CA GLY A 680 5.80 7.60 -3.07
C GLY A 680 5.77 9.14 -3.16
N THR A 681 6.76 9.82 -2.58
CA THR A 681 6.93 11.27 -2.70
C THR A 681 7.19 11.70 -4.15
N MET A 682 8.07 11.00 -4.87
CA MET A 682 8.33 11.28 -6.29
C MET A 682 7.09 11.04 -7.16
N LEU A 683 6.35 9.96 -6.92
CA LEU A 683 5.10 9.68 -7.65
C LEU A 683 3.99 10.67 -7.31
N TRP A 684 3.94 11.18 -6.07
CA TRP A 684 2.99 12.20 -5.68
C TRP A 684 3.25 13.54 -6.36
N ASP A 685 4.52 13.95 -6.47
CA ASP A 685 4.92 15.10 -7.29
C ASP A 685 4.51 14.89 -8.75
N LEU A 686 4.71 13.67 -9.29
CA LEU A 686 4.36 13.34 -10.67
C LEU A 686 2.85 13.45 -10.90
N ASN A 687 2.02 12.98 -9.97
CA ASN A 687 0.58 13.15 -10.02
C ASN A 687 0.20 14.63 -10.18
N TRP A 688 0.80 15.53 -9.40
CA TRP A 688 0.44 16.93 -9.48
C TRP A 688 0.88 17.60 -10.78
N GLU A 689 1.98 17.19 -11.39
CA GLU A 689 2.38 17.65 -12.72
C GLU A 689 1.40 17.17 -13.82
N TYR A 690 0.98 15.90 -13.77
CA TYR A 690 -0.05 15.39 -14.66
C TYR A 690 -1.39 16.10 -14.46
N VAL A 691 -1.79 16.36 -13.21
CA VAL A 691 -3.00 17.12 -12.87
C VAL A 691 -2.92 18.55 -13.39
N ALA A 692 -1.77 19.21 -13.27
CA ALA A 692 -1.56 20.56 -13.79
C ALA A 692 -1.70 20.61 -15.32
N LYS A 693 -1.27 19.56 -16.03
CA LYS A 693 -1.33 19.47 -17.49
C LYS A 693 -2.69 19.01 -18.03
N TYR A 694 -3.31 18.03 -17.39
CA TYR A 694 -4.48 17.31 -17.94
C TYR A 694 -5.74 17.41 -17.07
N GLY A 695 -5.67 18.11 -15.93
CA GLY A 695 -6.80 18.34 -15.03
C GLY A 695 -6.94 17.29 -13.93
N TYR A 696 -7.63 17.68 -12.86
CA TYR A 696 -7.85 16.84 -11.68
C TYR A 696 -9.13 16.01 -11.78
N ALA A 697 -9.09 14.77 -11.30
CA ALA A 697 -10.26 13.96 -10.94
C ALA A 697 -10.02 13.27 -9.60
N SER A 698 -10.97 13.39 -8.67
CA SER A 698 -10.96 12.66 -7.39
C SER A 698 -11.29 11.19 -7.58
N ASP A 699 -12.18 10.88 -8.54
CA ASP A 699 -12.45 9.52 -8.99
C ASP A 699 -11.79 9.31 -10.36
N VAL A 700 -10.68 8.58 -10.35
CA VAL A 700 -9.86 8.27 -11.54
C VAL A 700 -10.62 7.50 -12.62
N THR A 701 -11.74 6.85 -12.28
CA THR A 701 -12.54 6.07 -13.24
C THR A 701 -13.53 6.93 -14.04
N THR A 702 -13.85 8.13 -13.56
CA THR A 702 -14.88 8.99 -14.19
C THR A 702 -14.40 9.73 -15.42
N ASN A 703 -13.10 10.00 -15.52
CA ASN A 703 -12.49 10.68 -16.65
C ASN A 703 -11.10 10.10 -16.95
N PRO A 704 -10.99 9.15 -17.90
CA PRO A 704 -9.71 8.52 -18.25
C PRO A 704 -8.70 9.49 -18.88
N ASN A 705 -9.15 10.69 -19.28
CA ASN A 705 -8.28 11.72 -19.84
C ASN A 705 -7.77 12.72 -18.80
N SER A 706 -8.24 12.65 -17.55
CA SER A 706 -7.72 13.49 -16.46
C SER A 706 -6.26 13.16 -16.16
N GLY A 707 -5.52 14.12 -15.61
CA GLY A 707 -4.16 13.92 -15.11
C GLY A 707 -4.10 12.83 -14.06
N SER A 708 -5.06 12.81 -13.13
CA SER A 708 -5.16 11.77 -12.10
C SER A 708 -5.26 10.35 -12.70
N ALA A 709 -6.07 10.17 -13.75
CA ALA A 709 -6.17 8.87 -14.42
C ALA A 709 -4.91 8.54 -15.25
N LYS A 710 -4.35 9.53 -15.96
CA LYS A 710 -3.16 9.33 -16.81
C LYS A 710 -1.93 8.93 -16.02
N VAL A 711 -1.68 9.56 -14.87
CA VAL A 711 -0.55 9.19 -14.02
C VAL A 711 -0.73 7.78 -13.43
N LEU A 712 -1.96 7.41 -13.05
CA LEU A 712 -2.22 6.05 -12.57
C LEU A 712 -1.96 5.01 -13.68
N HIS A 713 -2.42 5.27 -14.90
CA HIS A 713 -2.11 4.41 -16.06
C HIS A 713 -0.61 4.26 -16.28
N ILE A 714 0.15 5.36 -16.28
CA ILE A 714 1.58 5.29 -16.60
C ILE A 714 2.39 4.58 -15.51
N VAL A 715 1.99 4.71 -14.24
CA VAL A 715 2.59 3.98 -13.13
C VAL A 715 2.29 2.48 -13.24
N MET A 716 1.04 2.10 -13.56
CA MET A 716 0.65 0.70 -13.78
C MET A 716 1.40 0.08 -14.95
N ASP A 717 1.54 0.80 -16.06
CA ASP A 717 2.33 0.37 -17.20
C ASP A 717 3.84 0.29 -16.88
N GLY A 718 4.36 1.20 -16.05
CA GLY A 718 5.73 1.14 -15.54
C GLY A 718 6.00 -0.14 -14.76
N LEU A 719 5.10 -0.55 -13.87
CA LEU A 719 5.16 -1.82 -13.14
C LEU A 719 5.20 -3.04 -14.09
N LYS A 720 4.41 -3.01 -15.17
CA LYS A 720 4.43 -4.06 -16.20
C LYS A 720 5.77 -4.14 -16.93
N LEU A 721 6.44 -3.01 -17.14
CA LEU A 721 7.67 -2.94 -17.94
C LEU A 721 8.94 -3.12 -17.11
N GLN A 722 8.95 -2.76 -15.84
CA GLN A 722 10.17 -2.84 -15.02
C GLN A 722 10.68 -4.29 -14.87
N GLN A 723 11.95 -4.40 -14.51
CA GLN A 723 12.59 -5.68 -14.22
C GLN A 723 12.25 -6.19 -12.82
N CYS A 724 12.62 -7.44 -12.56
CA CYS A 724 12.53 -8.04 -11.24
C CYS A 724 13.59 -7.45 -10.31
N ASN A 725 13.19 -7.11 -9.08
CA ASN A 725 14.00 -6.42 -8.07
C ASN A 725 14.61 -5.11 -8.60
N PRO A 726 13.78 -4.18 -9.12
CA PRO A 726 14.26 -2.94 -9.71
C PRO A 726 14.85 -1.99 -8.65
N SER A 727 15.77 -1.13 -9.07
CA SER A 727 16.15 0.10 -8.36
C SER A 727 15.18 1.24 -8.69
N PHE A 728 15.28 2.39 -7.99
CA PHE A 728 14.50 3.58 -8.34
C PHE A 728 14.78 4.05 -9.77
N VAL A 729 16.05 3.96 -10.19
CA VAL A 729 16.49 4.29 -11.54
C VAL A 729 15.79 3.41 -12.58
N ASP A 730 15.66 2.11 -12.33
CA ASP A 730 14.99 1.17 -13.23
C ASP A 730 13.49 1.48 -13.33
N ALA A 731 12.81 1.72 -12.19
CA ALA A 731 11.38 2.01 -12.19
C ALA A 731 11.06 3.34 -12.87
N ARG A 732 11.87 4.39 -12.66
CA ARG A 732 11.77 5.65 -13.41
C ARG A 732 11.91 5.40 -14.92
N ASN A 733 12.92 4.63 -15.31
CA ASN A 733 13.15 4.31 -16.72
C ASN A 733 11.98 3.52 -17.32
N ALA A 734 11.36 2.62 -16.55
CA ALA A 734 10.18 1.88 -16.97
C ALA A 734 8.95 2.79 -17.16
N ILE A 735 8.74 3.79 -16.29
CA ILE A 735 7.69 4.80 -16.45
C ILE A 735 7.93 5.65 -17.71
N LEU A 736 9.18 6.06 -17.96
CA LEU A 736 9.55 6.78 -19.19
C LEU A 736 9.34 5.92 -20.46
N ALA A 737 9.64 4.62 -20.38
CA ALA A 737 9.39 3.67 -21.46
C ALA A 737 7.89 3.49 -21.72
N ALA A 738 7.08 3.46 -20.65
CA ALA A 738 5.63 3.45 -20.77
C ALA A 738 5.11 4.72 -21.47
N ASP A 739 5.62 5.92 -21.14
CA ASP A 739 5.23 7.16 -21.83
C ASP A 739 5.62 7.14 -23.32
N MET A 740 6.84 6.70 -23.61
CA MET A 740 7.30 6.51 -24.98
C MET A 740 6.39 5.55 -25.76
N ALA A 741 5.98 4.44 -25.15
CA ALA A 741 5.12 3.46 -25.78
C ALA A 741 3.69 3.96 -26.00
N THR A 742 3.14 4.74 -25.07
CA THR A 742 1.71 5.11 -25.06
C THR A 742 1.44 6.41 -25.84
N THR A 743 2.26 7.44 -25.59
CA THR A 743 2.09 8.81 -26.10
C THR A 743 3.15 9.23 -27.12
N GLY A 744 4.21 8.42 -27.30
CA GLY A 744 5.37 8.80 -28.11
C GLY A 744 6.33 9.74 -27.38
N GLY A 745 6.30 9.76 -26.04
CA GLY A 745 7.19 10.60 -25.23
C GLY A 745 6.67 12.02 -25.01
N ALA A 746 5.36 12.24 -25.12
CA ALA A 746 4.75 13.57 -25.01
C ALA A 746 4.87 14.16 -23.58
N ASP A 747 5.05 13.32 -22.58
CA ASP A 747 5.23 13.68 -21.17
C ASP A 747 6.65 13.44 -20.65
N LYS A 748 7.54 12.85 -21.47
CA LYS A 748 8.93 12.52 -21.15
C LYS A 748 9.66 13.63 -20.37
N CYS A 749 9.62 14.86 -20.85
CA CYS A 749 10.37 15.95 -20.21
C CYS A 749 9.74 16.42 -18.90
N MET A 750 8.41 16.33 -18.76
CA MET A 750 7.73 16.57 -17.49
C MET A 750 8.12 15.49 -16.47
N ILE A 751 8.08 14.22 -16.87
CA ILE A 751 8.50 13.08 -16.04
C ILE A 751 9.96 13.25 -15.59
N TRP A 752 10.88 13.54 -16.51
CA TRP A 752 12.29 13.78 -16.18
C TRP A 752 12.47 14.93 -15.18
N LYS A 753 11.81 16.07 -15.40
CA LYS A 753 11.88 17.22 -14.49
C LYS A 753 11.39 16.85 -13.10
N THR A 754 10.32 16.08 -12.99
CA THR A 754 9.76 15.65 -11.70
C THR A 754 10.73 14.77 -10.92
N PHE A 755 11.27 13.71 -11.55
CA PHE A 755 12.21 12.82 -10.88
C PHE A 755 13.54 13.52 -10.57
N ALA A 756 14.06 14.32 -11.51
CA ALA A 756 15.30 15.09 -11.29
C ALA A 756 15.16 16.11 -10.16
N LYS A 757 13.98 16.74 -9.97
CA LYS A 757 13.70 17.65 -8.84
C LYS A 757 13.93 16.97 -7.48
N ARG A 758 13.74 15.65 -7.39
CA ARG A 758 13.93 14.81 -6.19
C ARG A 758 15.24 14.02 -6.23
N GLY A 759 16.22 14.42 -7.04
CA GLY A 759 17.54 13.78 -7.07
C GLY A 759 17.65 12.52 -7.94
N LEU A 760 16.58 12.11 -8.63
CA LEU A 760 16.55 10.93 -9.51
C LEU A 760 16.67 11.31 -11.00
N GLY A 761 17.59 12.21 -11.32
CA GLY A 761 17.88 12.73 -12.65
C GLY A 761 18.69 11.78 -13.54
N ILE A 762 19.04 12.23 -14.75
CA ILE A 762 19.56 11.37 -15.82
C ILE A 762 20.80 10.58 -15.43
N ASN A 763 21.70 11.17 -14.63
CA ASN A 763 22.93 10.54 -14.18
C ASN A 763 22.86 10.00 -12.74
N ALA A 764 21.67 9.90 -12.15
CA ALA A 764 21.51 9.30 -10.83
C ALA A 764 21.87 7.80 -10.91
N THR A 765 22.53 7.29 -9.88
CA THR A 765 22.99 5.89 -9.85
C THR A 765 22.48 5.17 -8.60
N SER A 766 22.01 3.95 -8.80
CA SER A 766 21.53 3.05 -7.74
C SER A 766 22.63 2.29 -6.99
N GLY A 767 23.90 2.52 -7.34
CA GLY A 767 25.01 1.77 -6.76
C GLY A 767 24.84 0.25 -6.91
N LEU A 768 25.12 -0.49 -5.84
CA LEU A 768 24.86 -1.93 -5.77
C LEU A 768 23.44 -2.17 -5.26
N TYR A 769 22.67 -3.02 -5.94
CA TYR A 769 21.28 -3.34 -5.55
C TYR A 769 21.15 -3.79 -4.09
N ASN A 770 22.12 -4.55 -3.56
CA ASN A 770 22.10 -5.04 -2.18
C ASN A 770 22.72 -4.06 -1.15
N ASN A 771 22.99 -2.83 -1.55
CA ASN A 771 23.53 -1.76 -0.72
C ASN A 771 22.62 -0.53 -0.78
N ILE A 772 22.22 -0.02 0.39
CA ILE A 772 21.34 1.15 0.49
C ILE A 772 22.12 2.41 0.90
N ASN A 773 23.45 2.40 0.78
CA ASN A 773 24.31 3.48 1.23
C ASN A 773 25.25 4.01 0.13
N ASP A 774 25.00 3.65 -1.13
CA ASP A 774 25.83 4.04 -2.27
C ASP A 774 25.03 4.68 -3.43
N GLN A 775 23.79 5.09 -3.15
CA GLN A 775 22.98 5.86 -4.07
C GLN A 775 23.59 7.25 -4.28
N THR A 776 23.70 7.67 -5.54
CA THR A 776 24.19 9.00 -5.91
C THR A 776 23.12 9.77 -6.63
N GLU A 777 22.78 10.95 -6.10
CA GLU A 777 21.79 11.83 -6.67
C GLU A 777 22.30 12.55 -7.91
N ASN A 778 21.35 12.90 -8.77
CA ASN A 778 21.57 13.82 -9.87
C ASN A 778 20.30 14.64 -10.10
N PHE A 779 20.44 15.94 -10.30
CA PHE A 779 19.31 16.85 -10.53
C PHE A 779 19.23 17.30 -12.00
N GLU A 780 20.06 16.72 -12.88
CA GLU A 780 20.08 17.04 -14.30
C GLU A 780 19.00 16.26 -15.06
N ILE A 781 18.52 16.88 -16.14
CA ILE A 781 17.58 16.27 -17.09
C ILE A 781 18.28 16.08 -18.44
N PRO A 782 17.76 15.20 -19.32
CA PRO A 782 18.28 15.09 -20.68
C PRO A 782 18.34 16.44 -21.40
N ALA A 783 19.37 16.67 -22.20
CA ALA A 783 19.61 17.96 -22.85
C ALA A 783 18.43 18.40 -23.74
N GLU A 784 17.74 17.46 -24.37
CA GLU A 784 16.53 17.70 -25.17
C GLU A 784 15.34 18.23 -24.32
N CYS A 785 15.38 18.05 -23.00
CA CYS A 785 14.39 18.57 -22.07
C CYS A 785 14.75 19.95 -21.49
N ASN A 786 15.97 20.44 -21.75
CA ASN A 786 16.41 21.80 -21.40
C ASN A 786 15.91 22.85 -22.39
N SER A 787 15.55 22.47 -23.63
CA SER A 787 14.82 23.37 -24.51
C SER A 787 13.39 23.48 -24.00
N LEU A 788 13.04 24.65 -23.46
CA LEU A 788 11.65 25.03 -23.25
C LEU A 788 10.89 24.75 -24.55
N ALA A 789 10.05 23.70 -24.56
CA ALA A 789 9.13 23.52 -25.67
C ALA A 789 8.30 24.80 -25.74
N THR A 790 8.27 25.45 -26.90
CA THR A 790 7.48 26.66 -27.14
C THR A 790 6.00 26.48 -26.75
N ASN A 791 5.52 25.23 -26.72
CA ASN A 791 4.21 24.83 -26.22
C ASN A 791 4.05 24.90 -24.69
N GLU A 792 5.09 24.60 -23.88
CA GLU A 792 5.05 24.71 -22.41
C GLU A 792 5.02 26.19 -21.96
N VAL A 793 5.79 27.05 -22.64
CA VAL A 793 5.73 28.51 -22.44
C VAL A 793 4.37 29.03 -22.88
N SER A 794 3.85 28.59 -24.03
CA SER A 794 2.52 29.00 -24.50
C SER A 794 1.36 28.52 -23.62
N ALA A 795 1.50 27.39 -22.91
CA ALA A 795 0.46 26.88 -22.00
C ALA A 795 0.52 27.54 -20.60
N LYS A 796 1.72 27.89 -20.11
CA LYS A 796 1.88 28.67 -18.87
C LYS A 796 1.56 30.16 -19.06
N GLU A 797 1.65 30.69 -20.28
CA GLU A 797 1.36 32.10 -20.59
C GLU A 797 -0.05 32.39 -21.13
N LYS A 798 -0.98 31.42 -21.14
CA LYS A 798 -2.37 31.62 -21.62
C LYS A 798 -3.40 31.71 -20.50
N LEU A 799 -4.49 32.44 -20.76
CA LEU A 799 -5.66 32.46 -19.88
C LEU A 799 -6.28 31.06 -19.81
N ALA A 800 -6.63 30.63 -18.60
CA ALA A 800 -7.29 29.34 -18.38
C ALA A 800 -8.59 29.53 -17.58
N ILE A 801 -9.61 28.74 -17.89
CA ILE A 801 -10.86 28.67 -17.12
C ILE A 801 -11.05 27.30 -16.47
N PHE A 802 -11.38 27.26 -15.19
CA PHE A 802 -11.63 26.04 -14.44
C PHE A 802 -12.62 26.26 -13.28
N PRO A 803 -13.38 25.24 -12.84
CA PRO A 803 -13.59 23.99 -13.54
C PRO A 803 -14.35 24.23 -14.86
N ASN A 804 -14.10 23.37 -15.84
CA ASN A 804 -14.79 23.36 -17.12
C ASN A 804 -15.04 21.89 -17.53
N PRO A 805 -16.25 21.32 -17.31
CA PRO A 805 -17.51 22.02 -17.05
C PRO A 805 -17.63 22.72 -15.69
N ALA A 806 -18.26 23.89 -15.67
CA ALA A 806 -18.52 24.72 -14.51
C ALA A 806 -19.88 24.41 -13.87
N GLY A 807 -19.92 24.36 -12.54
CA GLY A 807 -21.15 24.23 -11.75
C GLY A 807 -21.83 25.58 -11.51
N ASN A 808 -21.77 26.08 -10.27
CA ASN A 808 -22.33 27.38 -9.86
C ASN A 808 -21.35 28.58 -10.00
N GLU A 809 -20.08 28.30 -10.27
CA GLU A 809 -19.04 29.28 -10.59
C GLU A 809 -17.91 28.62 -11.40
N PHE A 810 -17.09 29.46 -12.02
CA PHE A 810 -15.78 29.11 -12.57
C PHE A 810 -14.76 30.20 -12.25
N PHE A 811 -13.50 29.90 -12.44
CA PHE A 811 -12.37 30.77 -12.19
C PHE A 811 -11.62 31.02 -13.49
N ILE A 812 -11.19 32.25 -13.70
CA ILE A 812 -10.24 32.65 -14.74
C ILE A 812 -8.87 32.80 -14.07
N ARG A 813 -7.87 32.05 -14.52
CA ARG A 813 -6.46 32.24 -14.11
C ARG A 813 -5.74 33.11 -15.12
N PHE A 814 -5.18 34.20 -14.61
CA PHE A 814 -4.33 35.10 -15.36
C PHE A 814 -2.88 34.64 -15.25
N PRO A 815 -2.15 34.53 -16.37
CA PRO A 815 -0.77 34.03 -16.37
C PRO A 815 0.23 35.02 -15.75
N LYS A 816 -0.09 36.32 -15.71
CA LYS A 816 0.73 37.40 -15.12
C LYS A 816 -0.18 38.33 -14.30
N GLN A 817 0.28 38.76 -13.12
CA GLN A 817 -0.39 39.81 -12.36
C GLN A 817 -0.01 41.16 -12.95
N THR A 818 -0.99 41.94 -13.37
CA THR A 818 -0.77 43.28 -13.91
C THR A 818 -1.60 44.29 -13.13
N THR A 819 -1.25 45.56 -13.23
CA THR A 819 -2.07 46.66 -12.70
C THR A 819 -3.24 46.99 -13.65
N GLU A 820 -3.37 46.24 -14.75
CA GLU A 820 -4.37 46.44 -15.77
C GLU A 820 -5.73 45.89 -15.35
N LYS A 821 -6.79 46.51 -15.86
CA LYS A 821 -8.17 46.06 -15.67
C LYS A 821 -8.72 45.51 -16.97
N VAL A 822 -9.31 44.31 -16.91
CA VAL A 822 -9.92 43.64 -18.05
C VAL A 822 -11.45 43.64 -17.97
N ASN A 823 -12.09 43.46 -19.12
CA ASN A 823 -13.53 43.21 -19.25
C ASN A 823 -13.76 41.74 -19.55
N ILE A 824 -14.67 41.10 -18.81
CA ILE A 824 -15.06 39.70 -18.97
C ILE A 824 -16.50 39.67 -19.50
N GLU A 825 -16.68 39.06 -20.67
CA GLU A 825 -17.98 38.89 -21.32
C GLU A 825 -18.25 37.40 -21.55
N ILE A 826 -19.49 36.94 -21.39
CA ILE A 826 -19.89 35.56 -21.72
C ILE A 826 -20.99 35.60 -22.76
N TYR A 827 -20.79 34.89 -23.86
CA TYR A 827 -21.74 34.76 -24.96
C TYR A 827 -22.26 33.32 -25.04
N ASP A 828 -23.54 33.13 -25.35
CA ASP A 828 -24.05 31.83 -25.76
C ASP A 828 -23.63 31.48 -27.21
N ILE A 829 -23.89 30.25 -27.65
CA ILE A 829 -23.52 29.78 -29.01
C ILE A 829 -24.19 30.57 -30.15
N THR A 830 -25.24 31.35 -29.85
CA THR A 830 -25.90 32.21 -30.85
C THR A 830 -25.28 33.60 -30.94
N GLY A 831 -24.28 33.89 -30.10
CA GLY A 831 -23.60 35.18 -30.02
C GLY A 831 -24.32 36.19 -29.13
N ARG A 832 -25.32 35.77 -28.33
CA ARG A 832 -25.99 36.66 -27.38
C ARG A 832 -25.19 36.75 -26.08
N LEU A 833 -24.95 37.98 -25.62
CA LEU A 833 -24.29 38.28 -24.36
C LEU A 833 -25.18 37.88 -23.17
N VAL A 834 -24.68 36.99 -22.30
CA VAL A 834 -25.39 36.48 -21.11
C VAL A 834 -24.77 36.92 -19.78
N TYR A 835 -23.53 37.43 -19.80
CA TYR A 835 -22.85 38.00 -18.64
C TYR A 835 -21.81 39.04 -19.08
N ASN A 836 -21.64 40.11 -18.29
CA ASN A 836 -20.61 41.12 -18.50
C ASN A 836 -20.14 41.68 -17.15
N GLU A 837 -18.83 41.77 -16.95
CA GLU A 837 -18.19 42.44 -15.83
C GLU A 837 -17.01 43.27 -16.34
N SER A 838 -17.00 44.57 -16.06
CA SER A 838 -15.96 45.49 -16.53
C SER A 838 -15.04 45.93 -15.40
N GLY A 839 -13.79 46.24 -15.71
CA GLY A 839 -12.85 46.82 -14.73
C GLY A 839 -12.26 45.80 -13.74
N VAL A 840 -12.16 44.53 -14.14
CA VAL A 840 -11.71 43.42 -13.29
C VAL A 840 -10.18 43.43 -13.17
N ASN A 841 -9.68 43.43 -11.94
CA ASN A 841 -8.24 43.34 -11.69
C ASN A 841 -7.72 41.93 -12.03
N THR A 842 -6.56 41.84 -12.66
CA THR A 842 -5.87 40.60 -13.06
C THR A 842 -5.06 39.99 -11.90
N ASN A 843 -5.68 39.83 -10.73
CA ASN A 843 -5.09 39.03 -9.65
C ASN A 843 -4.91 37.57 -10.11
N SER A 844 -4.08 36.77 -9.45
CA SER A 844 -3.73 35.39 -9.88
C SER A 844 -4.93 34.54 -10.33
N THR A 845 -6.10 34.73 -9.72
CA THR A 845 -7.37 34.14 -10.13
C THR A 845 -8.57 35.07 -9.89
N LYS A 846 -9.58 35.02 -10.77
CA LYS A 846 -10.88 35.70 -10.65
C LYS A 846 -12.01 34.68 -10.68
N SER A 847 -12.90 34.69 -9.68
CA SER A 847 -14.17 33.92 -9.72
C SER A 847 -15.24 34.66 -10.52
N VAL A 848 -16.02 33.90 -11.28
CA VAL A 848 -17.19 34.33 -12.04
C VAL A 848 -18.35 33.37 -11.74
N SER A 849 -19.46 33.90 -11.21
CA SER A 849 -20.63 33.08 -10.91
C SER A 849 -21.42 32.73 -12.17
N THR A 850 -21.81 31.46 -12.28
CA THR A 850 -22.68 30.96 -13.34
C THR A 850 -24.11 30.75 -12.84
N LYS A 851 -24.46 31.09 -11.59
CA LYS A 851 -25.77 30.79 -10.97
C LYS A 851 -26.98 31.23 -11.80
N SER A 852 -26.89 32.36 -12.50
CA SER A 852 -27.94 32.89 -13.39
C SER A 852 -27.91 32.36 -14.83
N ILE A 853 -26.88 31.59 -15.21
CA ILE A 853 -26.65 31.10 -16.58
C ILE A 853 -27.08 29.63 -16.70
N SER A 854 -27.86 29.28 -17.72
CA SER A 854 -28.36 27.89 -17.93
C SER A 854 -27.26 26.90 -18.32
N ASN A 855 -27.52 25.60 -18.16
CA ASN A 855 -26.62 24.55 -18.67
C ASN A 855 -26.45 24.69 -20.20
N GLY A 856 -25.22 24.56 -20.70
CA GLY A 856 -24.93 24.78 -22.12
C GLY A 856 -23.45 25.06 -22.41
N VAL A 857 -23.14 25.34 -23.68
CA VAL A 857 -21.81 25.77 -24.13
C VAL A 857 -21.82 27.28 -24.36
N TYR A 858 -20.77 27.95 -23.90
CA TYR A 858 -20.61 29.40 -23.93
C TYR A 858 -19.19 29.77 -24.38
N ILE A 859 -19.01 31.03 -24.77
CA ILE A 859 -17.72 31.63 -25.09
C ILE A 859 -17.47 32.74 -24.09
N VAL A 860 -16.42 32.61 -23.29
CA VAL A 860 -15.93 33.64 -22.38
C VAL A 860 -14.90 34.48 -23.13
N LYS A 861 -15.13 35.78 -23.26
CA LYS A 861 -14.23 36.73 -23.90
C LYS A 861 -13.61 37.62 -22.83
N VAL A 862 -12.28 37.71 -22.82
CA VAL A 862 -11.52 38.59 -21.92
C VAL A 862 -10.85 39.64 -22.78
N ASN A 863 -11.25 40.90 -22.60
CA ASN A 863 -10.77 42.06 -23.38
C ASN A 863 -10.02 43.06 -22.47
N GLY A 864 -8.80 43.40 -22.87
CA GLY A 864 -7.86 44.32 -22.24
C GLY A 864 -6.72 44.64 -23.22
N ILE A 865 -5.81 45.51 -22.81
CA ILE A 865 -4.61 45.92 -23.56
C ILE A 865 -3.67 44.71 -23.72
N GLU A 866 -3.43 43.94 -22.67
CA GLU A 866 -2.59 42.73 -22.73
C GLU A 866 -3.37 41.43 -23.03
N TYR A 867 -4.68 41.41 -22.76
CA TYR A 867 -5.50 40.21 -22.88
C TYR A 867 -6.63 40.41 -23.90
N ASN A 868 -6.61 39.67 -25.01
CA ASN A 868 -7.71 39.67 -25.99
C ASN A 868 -7.97 38.24 -26.49
N GLU A 869 -8.57 37.42 -25.62
CA GLU A 869 -8.76 36.00 -25.87
C GLU A 869 -10.22 35.55 -25.68
N SER A 870 -10.58 34.46 -26.35
CA SER A 870 -11.90 33.80 -26.24
C SER A 870 -11.71 32.34 -25.81
N LEU A 871 -12.40 31.93 -24.75
CA LEU A 871 -12.29 30.62 -24.11
C LEU A 871 -13.64 29.90 -24.12
N LYS A 872 -13.64 28.60 -24.41
CA LYS A 872 -14.87 27.77 -24.40
C LYS A 872 -15.23 27.40 -22.97
N LEU A 873 -16.41 27.78 -22.51
CA LEU A 873 -16.98 27.40 -21.21
C LEU A 873 -18.14 26.42 -21.40
N ILE A 874 -18.18 25.35 -20.62
CA ILE A 874 -19.30 24.43 -20.54
C ILE A 874 -19.91 24.61 -19.16
N ILE A 875 -21.21 24.88 -19.05
CA ILE A 875 -21.93 24.97 -17.78
C ILE A 875 -22.79 23.71 -17.61
N LYS A 876 -22.58 23.00 -16.50
CA LYS A 876 -23.31 21.79 -16.10
C LYS A 876 -23.55 21.84 -14.58
N LYS A 877 -24.68 22.40 -14.20
CA LYS A 877 -25.23 22.41 -12.84
C LYS A 877 -26.02 21.15 -12.53
#